data_AF-A0A1Y5H2A6-F1
#
_entry.id   AF-A0A1Y5H2A6-F1
#
_cell.length_a   1.000
_cell.length_b   1.000
_cell.length_c   1.000
_cell.angle_alpha   90.00
_cell.angle_beta   90.00
_cell.angle_gamma   90.00
#
_symmetry.space_group_name_H-M   'P 1'
#
loop_
_entity.id
_entity.type
_entity.pdbx_description
1 polymer ?
#
loop_
_entity_poly.entity_id
_entity_poly.type
_entity_poly.pdbx_seq_one_letter_code
_entity_poly.pdbx_strand_id
1 'polypeptide(L)'
;MTETTRPPYIYRGGGMMMHPPFQQQDSQMFGFFVKGDIHKLQAMCDQQLNAVARGKYRFKPLTNYVMVTFTHIGKDFSTAPEDIDKGWGAEIDTSIWVPVGQYIEKDGEEVLDRIHWITPYIWVDQPMTVLNGREIFGYPKYMAKFQMPKTPRKADFFSVDVNAFQTYSREEEAGFHRLFDVQREPCNESLLDEISDDFTDAIDFAKGIFRGLRELDDVIHPDSDLIEQLLGGLLSPRLPQLFLKQFPDGSGNDAVYQALTTSPAIINGFHGAGILPGDYQLTLQEYASEPIAEDLGLEIGTQSAPLAFWINFDFSIEPPEELVNNSVAKKQKIAVLGGGVSAMTAAFAITSQPDWQSRYDLSVYQLGWRLGGKGASGRNAKDHERIEEHGLHIWFGFYENAFKVMRDAYGELDRPKDAPLATWLEAFKPHSFVVVEEYIKENWHTWAFDFPVKDGYPGDGREMLSIGQIVQTMYAWLRKAIEDLIEQVTGLDINNDPKPRRSGFGMFLQRFLDKFDNPLEDLMNEGLQLIFALSKWAEIPERIFDEAEQILFHDSLKHLKDWIDDLIEDILEDNAEIRHLYILIDLALAALTGMHDDKIFERGFDSINDMDFRDWLRKHGANEEFTVNSAPVRAVYDLVFAYVDGDINKANFEAGTCLRGSLRMVFCYEGGIMWKMQAGMGDVVFTPLYQVLKNRGVKFNYFNKVEELVPDPDNPTQIGEIKITQQVQLNSGPEHYHPLVNVKGLACWPSEPLNDQIVEKQAGLLQAHNINLESSWSNWPEIYENAYGKPLPQISLKAGEDFDKIIFGLSLGSVPIVCPKLLPLSPTLQACVDNVKVVATQAFQVWQKPSLEELGWKPIPDSGEEPVLTSFTEPLDTWASMDQLICREVWPDTEIKPKNCSYFCGALPVPDYPPFSDHNFPKVQADEVKENAITLLDKHIHNLWPNTQARGEGFKWEGLIAPDSEQGVARFDAQYWRANVDPSERYVQSVVNSSKYRPKTDETGFSNLYVTGDWIKNGMNAGCVEGAVQAGLTTSRAICGHPEIIKGEHQFMDDNH
;
A
#
# COMPACT_ATOMS: atom_id res chain seq x y z
N MET A 1 -32.69 4.58 -18.76
CA MET A 1 -32.42 4.55 -17.31
C MET A 1 -30.96 4.19 -17.16
N THR A 2 -30.13 5.16 -16.82
CA THR A 2 -28.76 4.91 -16.36
C THR A 2 -28.86 4.23 -15.00
N GLU A 3 -28.31 3.03 -14.85
CA GLU A 3 -28.15 2.40 -13.53
C GLU A 3 -27.27 3.33 -12.70
N THR A 4 -27.85 3.95 -11.66
CA THR A 4 -27.08 4.71 -10.69
C THR A 4 -26.58 3.74 -9.62
N THR A 5 -25.32 3.85 -9.22
CA THR A 5 -24.72 3.04 -8.15
C THR A 5 -25.03 3.58 -6.75
N ARG A 6 -25.96 4.54 -6.62
CA ARG A 6 -26.29 5.18 -5.35
C ARG A 6 -27.30 4.34 -4.57
N PRO A 7 -27.19 4.29 -3.23
CA PRO A 7 -28.21 3.66 -2.41
C PRO A 7 -29.56 4.38 -2.56
N PRO A 8 -30.70 3.68 -2.41
CA PRO A 8 -32.02 4.29 -2.50
C PRO A 8 -32.26 5.29 -1.37
N TYR A 9 -32.97 6.40 -1.67
CA TYR A 9 -33.39 7.37 -0.65
C TYR A 9 -34.46 6.76 0.27
N ILE A 10 -34.32 6.91 1.58
CA ILE A 10 -35.25 6.37 2.57
C ILE A 10 -36.27 7.44 2.98
N TYR A 11 -37.50 7.33 2.50
CA TYR A 11 -38.62 8.17 2.92
C TYR A 11 -39.11 7.77 4.32
N ARG A 12 -39.01 8.67 5.29
CA ARG A 12 -39.55 8.48 6.65
C ARG A 12 -41.03 8.87 6.70
N GLY A 13 -41.82 8.13 7.49
CA GLY A 13 -43.24 8.43 7.68
C GLY A 13 -43.48 9.80 8.34
N GLY A 14 -44.51 10.53 7.87
CA GLY A 14 -44.90 11.85 8.39
C GLY A 14 -44.11 13.06 7.86
N GLY A 15 -43.16 12.85 6.95
CA GLY A 15 -42.39 13.93 6.31
C GLY A 15 -43.17 14.67 5.20
N MET A 16 -42.79 15.92 4.94
CA MET A 16 -43.34 16.76 3.85
C MET A 16 -42.61 16.59 2.51
N MET A 17 -41.60 15.71 2.44
CA MET A 17 -40.92 15.38 1.19
C MET A 17 -41.85 14.59 0.27
N MET A 18 -41.88 14.97 -1.00
CA MET A 18 -42.66 14.30 -2.04
C MET A 18 -41.80 14.00 -3.28
N HIS A 19 -42.29 13.14 -4.16
CA HIS A 19 -41.65 12.81 -5.42
C HIS A 19 -42.10 13.81 -6.50
N PRO A 20 -41.21 14.27 -7.39
CA PRO A 20 -41.62 15.00 -8.60
C PRO A 20 -42.37 14.07 -9.57
N PRO A 21 -43.11 14.58 -10.58
CA PRO A 21 -43.29 16.00 -10.92
C PRO A 21 -44.22 16.75 -9.95
N PHE A 22 -43.98 18.06 -9.81
CA PHE A 22 -44.86 18.97 -9.07
C PHE A 22 -45.72 19.77 -10.04
N GLN A 23 -47.02 19.87 -9.76
CA GLN A 23 -47.98 20.65 -10.54
C GLN A 23 -48.40 21.88 -9.74
N GLN A 24 -48.23 23.03 -10.36
CA GLN A 24 -48.61 24.34 -9.84
C GLN A 24 -49.80 24.87 -10.66
N GLN A 25 -50.84 25.32 -9.95
CA GLN A 25 -52.10 25.82 -10.54
C GLN A 25 -52.46 27.19 -9.98
N ASP A 26 -53.14 27.98 -10.82
CA ASP A 26 -53.57 29.36 -10.51
C ASP A 26 -52.40 30.22 -10.04
N SER A 27 -51.32 30.21 -10.83
CA SER A 27 -50.08 30.92 -10.53
C SER A 27 -50.11 32.32 -11.12
N GLN A 28 -50.41 33.31 -10.28
CA GLN A 28 -50.37 34.73 -10.63
C GLN A 28 -48.97 35.28 -10.35
N MET A 29 -48.20 35.56 -11.40
CA MET A 29 -46.85 36.14 -11.33
C MET A 29 -46.86 37.61 -11.75
N PHE A 30 -46.04 38.41 -11.09
CA PHE A 30 -45.61 39.74 -11.50
C PHE A 30 -44.09 39.73 -11.67
N GLY A 31 -43.59 40.28 -12.77
CA GLY A 31 -42.15 40.33 -13.06
C GLY A 31 -41.67 41.74 -13.33
N PHE A 32 -40.45 42.03 -12.90
CA PHE A 32 -39.79 43.32 -12.98
C PHE A 32 -38.35 43.12 -13.45
N PHE A 33 -37.98 43.70 -14.58
CA PHE A 33 -36.58 43.68 -15.03
C PHE A 33 -35.81 44.84 -14.41
N VAL A 34 -34.69 44.53 -13.80
CA VAL A 34 -33.88 45.47 -13.01
C VAL A 34 -32.43 45.36 -13.46
N LYS A 35 -31.77 46.51 -13.67
CA LYS A 35 -30.39 46.57 -14.16
C LYS A 35 -29.43 46.15 -13.03
N GLY A 36 -28.56 45.19 -13.33
CA GLY A 36 -27.41 44.78 -12.51
C GLY A 36 -26.09 45.03 -13.24
N ASP A 37 -25.05 44.32 -12.81
CA ASP A 37 -23.69 44.43 -13.38
C ASP A 37 -23.25 43.10 -14.02
N ILE A 38 -22.90 43.13 -15.30
CA ILE A 38 -22.56 41.93 -16.07
C ILE A 38 -21.31 41.21 -15.54
N HIS A 39 -20.34 41.94 -14.97
CA HIS A 39 -19.12 41.37 -14.43
C HIS A 39 -19.37 40.68 -13.10
N LYS A 40 -20.21 41.26 -12.24
CA LYS A 40 -20.66 40.62 -10.99
C LYS A 40 -21.47 39.35 -11.28
N LEU A 41 -22.41 39.43 -12.22
CA LEU A 41 -23.17 38.25 -12.68
C LEU A 41 -22.26 37.14 -13.23
N GLN A 42 -21.21 37.50 -13.98
CA GLN A 42 -20.23 36.53 -14.44
C GLN A 42 -19.41 35.93 -13.29
N ALA A 43 -18.98 36.75 -12.32
CA ALA A 43 -18.25 36.26 -11.15
C ALA A 43 -19.08 35.27 -10.32
N MET A 44 -20.38 35.56 -10.14
CA MET A 44 -21.32 34.64 -9.52
C MET A 44 -21.47 33.35 -10.35
N CYS A 45 -21.62 33.43 -11.66
CA CYS A 45 -21.63 32.24 -12.53
C CYS A 45 -20.34 31.44 -12.42
N ASP A 46 -19.18 32.11 -12.30
CA ASP A 46 -17.89 31.45 -12.15
C ASP A 46 -17.79 30.69 -10.82
N GLN A 47 -18.23 31.33 -9.73
CA GLN A 47 -18.22 30.77 -8.38
C GLN A 47 -19.22 29.62 -8.21
N GLN A 48 -20.44 29.76 -8.74
CA GLN A 48 -21.54 28.84 -8.46
C GLN A 48 -21.71 27.75 -9.54
N LEU A 49 -21.47 28.07 -10.81
CA LEU A 49 -21.71 27.15 -11.93
C LEU A 49 -20.41 26.62 -12.53
N ASN A 50 -19.50 27.50 -12.94
CA ASN A 50 -18.29 27.08 -13.67
C ASN A 50 -17.31 26.31 -12.78
N ALA A 51 -17.23 26.65 -11.49
CA ALA A 51 -16.47 25.88 -10.51
C ALA A 51 -16.92 24.40 -10.44
N VAL A 52 -18.20 24.13 -10.66
CA VAL A 52 -18.79 22.78 -10.61
C VAL A 52 -18.81 22.09 -11.97
N ALA A 53 -18.79 22.86 -13.07
CA ALA A 53 -18.90 22.34 -14.43
C ALA A 53 -17.67 21.54 -14.92
N ARG A 54 -16.52 21.63 -14.22
CA ARG A 54 -15.26 20.91 -14.51
C ARG A 54 -14.78 20.99 -15.97
N GLY A 55 -14.97 22.14 -16.62
CA GLY A 55 -14.58 22.33 -18.02
C GLY A 55 -15.48 21.63 -19.04
N LYS A 56 -16.52 20.88 -18.62
CA LYS A 56 -17.51 20.30 -19.55
C LYS A 56 -18.40 21.37 -20.18
N TYR A 57 -18.73 22.41 -19.40
CA TYR A 57 -19.53 23.56 -19.80
C TYR A 57 -18.91 24.85 -19.28
N ARG A 58 -19.20 25.95 -19.97
CA ARG A 58 -18.97 27.31 -19.45
C ARG A 58 -20.27 28.09 -19.48
N PHE A 59 -20.64 28.69 -18.37
CA PHE A 59 -21.84 29.49 -18.20
C PHE A 59 -21.51 30.98 -18.19
N LYS A 60 -22.27 31.76 -18.97
CA LYS A 60 -22.13 33.21 -19.06
C LYS A 60 -23.50 33.88 -19.00
N PRO A 61 -23.68 34.98 -18.25
CA PRO A 61 -24.91 35.75 -18.27
C PRO A 61 -25.13 36.34 -19.67
N LEU A 62 -26.39 36.34 -20.11
CA LEU A 62 -26.76 36.83 -21.45
C LEU A 62 -27.11 38.32 -21.47
N THR A 63 -27.44 38.87 -20.30
CA THR A 63 -27.82 40.28 -20.15
C THR A 63 -27.38 40.78 -18.77
N ASN A 64 -27.22 42.08 -18.62
CA ASN A 64 -27.02 42.73 -17.32
C ASN A 64 -28.33 43.02 -16.58
N TYR A 65 -29.49 42.72 -17.15
CA TYR A 65 -30.78 42.76 -16.47
C TYR A 65 -31.10 41.41 -15.83
N VAL A 66 -31.57 41.47 -14.59
CA VAL A 66 -32.15 40.34 -13.87
C VAL A 66 -33.66 40.52 -13.79
N MET A 67 -34.41 39.43 -13.66
CA MET A 67 -35.86 39.47 -13.52
C MET A 67 -36.25 39.16 -12.08
N VAL A 68 -36.78 40.16 -11.37
CA VAL A 68 -37.36 40.00 -10.03
C VAL A 68 -38.83 39.63 -10.19
N THR A 69 -39.25 38.55 -9.55
CA THR A 69 -40.64 38.05 -9.66
C THR A 69 -41.29 37.90 -8.30
N PHE A 70 -42.60 38.14 -8.25
CA PHE A 70 -43.48 37.76 -7.14
C PHE A 70 -44.57 36.86 -7.72
N THR A 71 -44.72 35.65 -7.20
CA THR A 71 -45.72 34.68 -7.69
C THR A 71 -46.58 34.18 -6.55
N HIS A 72 -47.89 34.30 -6.67
CA HIS A 72 -48.83 33.61 -5.81
C HIS A 72 -49.29 32.34 -6.52
N ILE A 73 -48.94 31.18 -5.97
CA ILE A 73 -49.32 29.86 -6.46
C ILE A 73 -50.47 29.36 -5.61
N GLY A 74 -51.66 29.25 -6.22
CA GLY A 74 -52.87 28.82 -5.53
C GLY A 74 -52.81 27.37 -5.05
N LYS A 75 -52.15 26.48 -5.81
CA LYS A 75 -52.02 25.06 -5.45
C LYS A 75 -50.75 24.45 -6.03
N ASP A 76 -49.87 23.96 -5.17
CA ASP A 76 -48.68 23.17 -5.49
C ASP A 76 -48.76 21.76 -4.85
N PHE A 77 -48.59 20.72 -5.66
CA PHE A 77 -48.67 19.33 -5.23
C PHE A 77 -47.89 18.38 -6.15
N SER A 78 -47.44 17.27 -5.58
CA SER A 78 -46.86 16.16 -6.33
C SER A 78 -47.93 15.42 -7.13
N THR A 79 -47.60 15.07 -8.37
CA THR A 79 -48.41 14.20 -9.23
C THR A 79 -47.98 12.73 -9.19
N ALA A 80 -46.94 12.41 -8.41
CA ALA A 80 -46.42 11.05 -8.29
C ALA A 80 -47.45 10.14 -7.59
N PRO A 81 -47.65 8.89 -8.07
CA PRO A 81 -48.62 7.97 -7.48
C PRO A 81 -48.45 7.73 -5.98
N GLU A 82 -47.21 7.80 -5.48
CA GLU A 82 -46.84 7.60 -4.09
C GLU A 82 -47.33 8.73 -3.18
N ASP A 83 -47.48 9.93 -3.72
CA ASP A 83 -47.64 11.17 -2.96
C ASP A 83 -48.88 11.99 -3.33
N ILE A 84 -49.61 11.61 -4.36
CA ILE A 84 -50.82 12.31 -4.82
C ILE A 84 -51.85 12.51 -3.69
N ASP A 85 -51.89 11.58 -2.73
CA ASP A 85 -52.80 11.62 -1.57
C ASP A 85 -52.25 12.41 -0.38
N LYS A 86 -51.01 12.92 -0.42
CA LYS A 86 -50.41 13.72 0.67
C LYS A 86 -51.00 15.13 0.79
N GLY A 87 -51.65 15.64 -0.26
CA GLY A 87 -52.27 16.96 -0.28
C GLY A 87 -51.47 18.01 -1.06
N TRP A 88 -51.70 19.28 -0.77
CA TRP A 88 -51.16 20.43 -1.52
C TRP A 88 -50.84 21.61 -0.59
N GLY A 89 -49.96 22.52 -1.03
CA GLY A 89 -49.67 23.79 -0.37
C GLY A 89 -49.92 24.97 -1.31
N ALA A 90 -50.44 26.08 -0.79
CA ALA A 90 -50.33 27.37 -1.46
C ALA A 90 -49.00 28.01 -1.04
N GLU A 91 -48.36 28.73 -1.96
CA GLU A 91 -47.15 29.49 -1.68
C GLU A 91 -47.17 30.86 -2.37
N ILE A 92 -46.59 31.85 -1.72
CA ILE A 92 -45.99 32.99 -2.42
C ILE A 92 -44.51 32.68 -2.60
N ASP A 93 -44.03 32.73 -3.84
CA ASP A 93 -42.61 32.74 -4.17
C ASP A 93 -42.16 34.14 -4.61
N THR A 94 -40.92 34.47 -4.29
CA THR A 94 -40.24 35.67 -4.82
C THR A 94 -38.85 35.26 -5.22
N SER A 95 -38.48 35.52 -6.47
CA SER A 95 -37.25 35.00 -7.07
C SER A 95 -36.55 36.07 -7.89
N ILE A 96 -35.22 36.02 -7.90
CA ILE A 96 -34.40 36.79 -8.84
C ILE A 96 -33.84 35.82 -9.88
N TRP A 97 -34.19 36.02 -11.14
CA TRP A 97 -33.83 35.15 -12.24
C TRP A 97 -32.75 35.78 -13.13
N VAL A 98 -31.75 34.99 -13.50
CA VAL A 98 -30.67 35.41 -14.40
C VAL A 98 -30.65 34.49 -15.63
N PRO A 99 -30.75 35.01 -16.86
CA PRO A 99 -30.60 34.21 -18.07
C PRO A 99 -29.12 33.95 -18.36
N VAL A 100 -28.74 32.67 -18.48
CA VAL A 100 -27.36 32.24 -18.73
C VAL A 100 -27.26 31.36 -19.97
N GLY A 101 -26.22 31.56 -20.77
CA GLY A 101 -25.85 30.67 -21.87
C GLY A 101 -24.91 29.58 -21.38
N GLN A 102 -25.20 28.33 -21.74
CA GLN A 102 -24.33 27.16 -21.59
C GLN A 102 -23.50 27.00 -22.87
N TYR A 103 -22.20 27.18 -22.75
CA TYR A 103 -21.24 27.06 -23.85
C TYR A 103 -20.45 25.75 -23.75
N ILE A 104 -20.11 25.19 -24.92
CA ILE A 104 -19.27 24.00 -25.08
C ILE A 104 -18.10 24.32 -26.01
N GLU A 105 -16.99 23.59 -25.88
CA GLU A 105 -15.88 23.67 -26.83
C GLU A 105 -16.13 22.72 -28.01
N LYS A 106 -16.08 23.25 -29.23
CA LYS A 106 -16.20 22.47 -30.47
C LYS A 106 -15.20 22.99 -31.49
N ASP A 107 -14.31 22.10 -31.94
CA ASP A 107 -13.25 22.41 -32.91
C ASP A 107 -12.32 23.58 -32.47
N GLY A 108 -12.09 23.73 -31.15
CA GLY A 108 -11.25 24.78 -30.56
C GLY A 108 -11.94 26.14 -30.40
N GLU A 109 -13.23 26.25 -30.74
CA GLU A 109 -14.04 27.46 -30.60
C GLU A 109 -15.15 27.24 -29.55
N GLU A 110 -15.51 28.30 -28.84
CA GLU A 110 -16.57 28.27 -27.83
C GLU A 110 -17.94 28.53 -28.49
N VAL A 111 -18.87 27.58 -28.35
CA VAL A 111 -20.19 27.63 -29.00
C VAL A 111 -21.31 27.56 -27.97
N LEU A 112 -22.31 28.44 -28.10
CA LEU A 112 -23.52 28.42 -27.28
C LEU A 112 -24.38 27.19 -27.61
N ASP A 113 -24.55 26.29 -26.66
CA ASP A 113 -25.30 25.04 -26.79
C ASP A 113 -26.76 25.21 -26.32
N ARG A 114 -26.97 25.81 -25.14
CA ARG A 114 -28.31 25.96 -24.53
C ARG A 114 -28.40 27.26 -23.73
N ILE A 115 -29.62 27.69 -23.45
CA ILE A 115 -29.91 28.77 -22.49
C ILE A 115 -30.66 28.18 -21.31
N HIS A 116 -30.31 28.66 -20.11
CA HIS A 116 -30.99 28.34 -18.87
C HIS A 116 -31.35 29.61 -18.12
N TRP A 117 -32.36 29.50 -17.26
CA TRP A 117 -32.64 30.46 -16.21
C TRP A 117 -32.11 29.91 -14.90
N ILE A 118 -31.27 30.67 -14.21
CA ILE A 118 -30.84 30.35 -12.86
C ILE A 118 -31.57 31.23 -11.87
N THR A 119 -31.74 30.71 -10.65
CA THR A 119 -32.36 31.42 -9.54
C THR A 119 -31.38 31.45 -8.36
N PRO A 120 -30.47 32.45 -8.31
CA PRO A 120 -29.50 32.54 -7.22
C PRO A 120 -30.17 32.83 -5.88
N TYR A 121 -31.33 33.50 -5.93
CA TYR A 121 -32.11 33.92 -4.78
C TYR A 121 -33.59 33.59 -4.96
N ILE A 122 -34.16 32.88 -4.00
CA ILE A 122 -35.59 32.57 -3.95
C ILE A 122 -36.07 32.46 -2.51
N TRP A 123 -37.18 33.12 -2.21
CA TRP A 123 -37.83 33.09 -0.92
C TRP A 123 -39.29 32.65 -1.06
N VAL A 124 -39.80 31.93 -0.06
CA VAL A 124 -41.17 31.41 -0.03
C VAL A 124 -41.80 31.49 1.37
N ASP A 125 -43.11 31.35 1.47
CA ASP A 125 -43.85 31.35 2.76
C ASP A 125 -44.38 29.96 3.17
N GLN A 126 -44.01 28.92 2.43
CA GLN A 126 -44.46 27.55 2.62
C GLN A 126 -43.30 26.59 2.93
N PRO A 127 -43.20 26.03 4.16
CA PRO A 127 -42.12 25.10 4.51
C PRO A 127 -42.03 23.85 3.62
N MET A 128 -43.16 23.34 3.12
CA MET A 128 -43.19 22.17 2.22
C MET A 128 -42.36 22.43 0.95
N THR A 129 -42.46 23.63 0.37
CA THR A 129 -41.82 23.96 -0.90
C THR A 129 -40.34 24.31 -0.71
N VAL A 130 -39.93 24.81 0.46
CA VAL A 130 -38.51 24.94 0.85
C VAL A 130 -37.83 23.57 0.81
N LEU A 131 -38.42 22.58 1.49
CA LEU A 131 -37.82 21.25 1.61
C LEU A 131 -37.72 20.56 0.25
N ASN A 132 -38.82 20.49 -0.50
CA ASN A 132 -38.83 19.86 -1.82
C ASN A 132 -37.94 20.61 -2.83
N GLY A 133 -37.98 21.95 -2.83
CA GLY A 133 -37.15 22.77 -3.72
C GLY A 133 -35.65 22.57 -3.51
N ARG A 134 -35.20 22.59 -2.26
CA ARG A 134 -33.77 22.43 -1.91
C ARG A 134 -33.29 20.99 -2.11
N GLU A 135 -34.04 20.01 -1.61
CA GLU A 135 -33.56 18.62 -1.54
C GLU A 135 -33.69 17.84 -2.85
N ILE A 136 -34.66 18.20 -3.70
CA ILE A 136 -34.91 17.50 -4.97
C ILE A 136 -34.18 18.22 -6.11
N PHE A 137 -34.40 19.52 -6.26
CA PHE A 137 -33.95 20.30 -7.41
C PHE A 137 -32.65 21.08 -7.16
N GLY A 138 -32.47 21.65 -5.97
CA GLY A 138 -31.35 22.54 -5.66
C GLY A 138 -31.71 24.03 -5.71
N TYR A 139 -32.99 24.40 -5.60
CA TYR A 139 -33.36 25.80 -5.38
C TYR A 139 -32.81 26.30 -4.04
N PRO A 140 -32.21 27.49 -3.96
CA PRO A 140 -31.76 28.06 -2.69
C PRO A 140 -32.92 28.71 -1.91
N LYS A 141 -34.02 27.98 -1.68
CA LYS A 141 -35.23 28.49 -1.02
C LYS A 141 -34.97 28.83 0.45
N TYR A 142 -35.44 30.01 0.88
CA TYR A 142 -35.52 30.45 2.27
C TYR A 142 -36.93 30.88 2.65
N MET A 143 -37.26 30.84 3.94
CA MET A 143 -38.54 31.33 4.45
C MET A 143 -38.54 32.86 4.53
N ALA A 144 -39.62 33.50 4.06
CA ALA A 144 -39.80 34.95 4.15
C ALA A 144 -41.28 35.33 4.37
N LYS A 145 -41.51 36.63 4.57
CA LYS A 145 -42.85 37.24 4.61
C LYS A 145 -43.00 38.17 3.42
N PHE A 146 -44.21 38.21 2.86
CA PHE A 146 -44.48 38.96 1.65
C PHE A 146 -45.64 39.92 1.80
N GLN A 147 -45.55 41.02 1.06
CA GLN A 147 -46.71 41.82 0.68
C GLN A 147 -46.80 41.78 -0.84
N MET A 148 -47.93 41.26 -1.35
CA MET A 148 -48.16 41.10 -2.77
C MET A 148 -49.64 41.37 -3.09
N PRO A 149 -49.95 42.18 -4.10
CA PRO A 149 -51.33 42.40 -4.55
C PRO A 149 -51.91 41.16 -5.23
N LYS A 150 -53.22 40.96 -5.08
CA LYS A 150 -53.92 39.79 -5.66
C LYS A 150 -54.27 39.92 -7.14
N THR A 151 -54.22 41.12 -7.69
CA THR A 151 -54.71 41.42 -9.05
C THR A 151 -53.82 42.46 -9.72
N PRO A 152 -53.60 42.39 -11.04
CA PRO A 152 -52.77 43.35 -11.76
C PRO A 152 -53.16 44.82 -11.59
N ARG A 153 -54.45 45.11 -11.45
CA ARG A 153 -54.97 46.47 -11.22
C ARG A 153 -54.55 47.14 -9.91
N LYS A 154 -54.02 46.36 -8.96
CA LYS A 154 -53.58 46.85 -7.63
C LYS A 154 -52.09 46.63 -7.42
N ALA A 155 -51.34 46.40 -8.50
CA ALA A 155 -49.92 46.08 -8.50
C ALA A 155 -49.04 47.29 -8.12
N ASP A 156 -49.37 48.00 -7.05
CA ASP A 156 -48.74 49.29 -6.70
C ASP A 156 -47.54 49.12 -5.76
N PHE A 157 -47.54 48.05 -4.96
CA PHE A 157 -46.52 47.81 -3.94
C PHE A 157 -46.32 46.32 -3.67
N PHE A 158 -45.05 45.91 -3.65
CA PHE A 158 -44.59 44.57 -3.35
C PHE A 158 -43.46 44.64 -2.33
N SER A 159 -43.37 43.68 -1.41
CA SER A 159 -42.21 43.61 -0.51
C SER A 159 -41.90 42.21 -0.05
N VAL A 160 -40.63 41.97 0.25
CA VAL A 160 -40.15 40.75 0.90
C VAL A 160 -39.37 41.11 2.17
N ASP A 161 -39.76 40.48 3.28
CA ASP A 161 -39.06 40.57 4.56
C ASP A 161 -38.45 39.19 4.89
N VAL A 162 -37.13 39.13 5.10
CA VAL A 162 -36.36 37.89 5.29
C VAL A 162 -35.72 37.86 6.68
N ASN A 163 -35.48 36.67 7.21
CA ASN A 163 -34.71 36.52 8.44
C ASN A 163 -33.20 36.59 8.13
N ALA A 164 -32.59 37.76 8.34
CA ALA A 164 -31.23 38.07 7.91
C ALA A 164 -30.36 38.63 9.05
N PHE A 165 -29.05 38.61 8.83
CA PHE A 165 -28.06 39.33 9.63
C PHE A 165 -27.73 40.65 8.93
N GLN A 166 -27.92 41.78 9.63
CA GLN A 166 -27.54 43.10 9.11
C GLN A 166 -26.02 43.18 8.92
N THR A 167 -25.27 42.70 9.92
CA THR A 167 -23.80 42.55 9.88
C THR A 167 -23.39 41.23 10.52
N TYR A 168 -22.27 40.64 10.09
CA TYR A 168 -21.72 39.46 10.76
C TYR A 168 -20.92 39.86 11.99
N SER A 169 -21.43 39.55 13.19
CA SER A 169 -20.71 39.70 14.46
C SER A 169 -21.14 38.61 15.45
N ARG A 170 -20.43 38.47 16.57
CA ARG A 170 -20.78 37.46 17.60
C ARG A 170 -22.02 37.87 18.40
N GLU A 171 -22.35 39.15 18.39
CA GLU A 171 -23.41 39.77 19.19
C GLU A 171 -24.70 40.01 18.37
N GLU A 172 -24.65 39.85 17.04
CA GLU A 172 -25.80 40.02 16.15
C GLU A 172 -26.76 38.83 16.25
N GLU A 173 -28.05 39.11 16.42
CA GLU A 173 -29.14 38.12 16.31
C GLU A 173 -29.83 38.27 14.96
N ALA A 174 -30.13 37.15 14.29
CA ALA A 174 -30.90 37.19 13.04
C ALA A 174 -32.33 37.70 13.30
N GLY A 175 -32.80 38.62 12.45
CA GLY A 175 -34.13 39.22 12.56
C GLY A 175 -34.85 39.31 11.22
N PHE A 176 -36.18 39.45 11.26
CA PHE A 176 -36.96 39.74 10.06
C PHE A 176 -36.77 41.19 9.65
N HIS A 177 -36.20 41.40 8.46
CA HIS A 177 -35.92 42.71 7.89
C HIS A 177 -36.44 42.82 6.47
N ARG A 178 -36.82 44.05 6.07
CA ARG A 178 -37.15 44.36 4.68
C ARG A 178 -35.91 44.17 3.82
N LEU A 179 -35.93 43.22 2.90
CA LEU A 179 -34.81 42.99 1.98
C LEU A 179 -34.93 43.89 0.75
N PHE A 180 -36.08 43.86 0.08
CA PHE A 180 -36.43 44.84 -0.95
C PHE A 180 -37.94 45.03 -1.08
N ASP A 181 -38.32 46.16 -1.67
CA ASP A 181 -39.67 46.43 -2.14
C ASP A 181 -39.68 46.98 -3.56
N VAL A 182 -40.80 46.77 -4.25
CA VAL A 182 -41.06 47.32 -5.58
C VAL A 182 -42.29 48.20 -5.49
N GLN A 183 -42.15 49.47 -5.85
CA GLN A 183 -43.21 50.46 -5.79
C GLN A 183 -43.44 51.08 -7.16
N ARG A 184 -44.72 51.24 -7.52
CA ARG A 184 -45.13 52.02 -8.69
C ARG A 184 -45.13 53.51 -8.34
N GLU A 185 -44.53 54.35 -9.18
CA GLU A 185 -44.66 55.79 -9.03
C GLU A 185 -46.12 56.23 -9.25
N PRO A 186 -46.58 57.31 -8.59
CA PRO A 186 -47.94 57.82 -8.77
C PRO A 186 -48.25 58.13 -10.25
N CYS A 187 -49.19 57.38 -10.83
CA CYS A 187 -49.64 57.55 -12.22
C CYS A 187 -51.12 57.99 -12.28
N ASN A 188 -51.56 58.51 -13.43
CA ASN A 188 -52.94 58.94 -13.66
C ASN A 188 -53.88 57.72 -13.67
N GLU A 189 -55.04 57.77 -12.97
CA GLU A 189 -56.00 56.65 -12.90
C GLU A 189 -56.43 56.10 -14.28
N SER A 190 -56.43 56.94 -15.33
CA SER A 190 -56.72 56.51 -16.71
C SER A 190 -55.74 55.49 -17.30
N LEU A 191 -54.48 55.43 -16.82
CA LEU A 191 -53.50 54.39 -17.20
C LEU A 191 -53.83 53.02 -16.60
N LEU A 192 -54.58 52.98 -15.48
CA LEU A 192 -55.01 51.72 -14.87
C LEU A 192 -56.15 51.06 -15.67
N ASP A 193 -56.91 51.85 -16.43
CA ASP A 193 -57.93 51.35 -17.36
C ASP A 193 -57.30 50.71 -18.63
N GLU A 194 -56.00 50.95 -18.89
CA GLU A 194 -55.24 50.33 -19.99
C GLU A 194 -54.71 48.93 -19.64
N ILE A 195 -54.93 48.43 -18.42
CA ILE A 195 -54.57 47.06 -18.04
C ILE A 195 -55.56 46.09 -18.72
N SER A 196 -55.16 45.60 -19.91
CA SER A 196 -55.81 44.53 -20.65
C SER A 196 -54.97 43.24 -20.67
N ASP A 197 -55.62 42.12 -21.01
CA ASP A 197 -54.92 40.90 -21.42
C ASP A 197 -54.28 41.18 -22.79
N ASP A 198 -53.06 41.72 -22.78
CA ASP A 198 -52.35 42.15 -24.00
C ASP A 198 -51.91 40.96 -24.87
N PHE A 199 -51.85 39.76 -24.28
CA PHE A 199 -51.37 38.54 -24.92
C PHE A 199 -52.33 37.36 -24.70
N THR A 200 -52.58 36.59 -25.76
CA THR A 200 -53.52 35.44 -25.75
C THR A 200 -52.84 34.07 -25.57
N ASP A 201 -51.51 34.00 -25.66
CA ASP A 201 -50.73 32.80 -25.38
C ASP A 201 -49.32 33.13 -24.86
N ALA A 202 -48.68 32.14 -24.25
CA ALA A 202 -47.38 32.28 -23.59
C ALA A 202 -46.22 32.60 -24.54
N ILE A 203 -46.27 32.17 -25.81
CA ILE A 203 -45.18 32.39 -26.78
C ILE A 203 -45.19 33.85 -27.22
N ASP A 204 -46.37 34.39 -27.53
CA ASP A 204 -46.52 35.79 -27.91
C ASP A 204 -46.17 36.73 -26.75
N PHE A 205 -46.53 36.35 -25.52
CA PHE A 205 -46.07 37.05 -24.32
C PHE A 205 -44.53 37.05 -24.21
N ALA A 206 -43.87 35.90 -24.35
CA ALA A 206 -42.41 35.80 -24.28
C ALA A 206 -41.70 36.65 -25.36
N LYS A 207 -42.23 36.66 -26.59
CA LYS A 207 -41.75 37.55 -27.67
C LYS A 207 -41.91 39.03 -27.32
N GLY A 208 -43.03 39.40 -26.69
CA GLY A 208 -43.31 40.75 -26.23
C GLY A 208 -42.28 41.24 -25.20
N ILE A 209 -42.01 40.42 -24.18
CA ILE A 209 -40.97 40.70 -23.17
C ILE A 209 -39.59 40.81 -23.82
N PHE A 210 -39.24 39.89 -24.71
CA PHE A 210 -37.95 39.93 -25.41
C PHE A 210 -37.76 41.19 -26.26
N ARG A 211 -38.82 41.67 -26.92
CA ARG A 211 -38.80 42.93 -27.65
C ARG A 211 -38.60 44.12 -26.70
N GLY A 212 -39.30 44.16 -25.57
CA GLY A 212 -39.11 45.20 -24.56
C GLY A 212 -37.68 45.24 -24.02
N LEU A 213 -37.08 44.08 -23.76
CA LEU A 213 -35.68 43.99 -23.33
C LEU A 213 -34.69 44.49 -24.40
N ARG A 214 -34.95 44.26 -25.68
CA ARG A 214 -34.10 44.78 -26.77
C ARG A 214 -34.09 46.30 -26.87
N GLU A 215 -35.11 46.97 -26.33
CA GLU A 215 -35.20 48.43 -26.32
C GLU A 215 -34.44 49.05 -25.13
N LEU A 216 -33.91 48.23 -24.22
CA LEU A 216 -33.08 48.68 -23.09
C LEU A 216 -31.59 48.77 -23.46
N ASP A 217 -30.90 49.78 -22.93
CA ASP A 217 -29.46 49.97 -23.13
C ASP A 217 -28.63 48.83 -22.51
N ASP A 218 -27.49 48.49 -23.15
CA ASP A 218 -26.47 47.52 -22.69
C ASP A 218 -26.86 46.03 -22.69
N VAL A 219 -27.86 45.62 -23.47
CA VAL A 219 -28.20 44.19 -23.65
C VAL A 219 -27.27 43.55 -24.69
N ILE A 220 -26.53 42.50 -24.30
CA ILE A 220 -25.71 41.70 -25.22
C ILE A 220 -26.67 40.91 -26.15
N HIS A 221 -26.51 41.08 -27.47
CA HIS A 221 -27.38 40.45 -28.45
C HIS A 221 -26.82 39.10 -28.93
N PRO A 222 -27.42 37.96 -28.57
CA PRO A 222 -27.13 36.70 -29.27
C PRO A 222 -27.66 36.76 -30.71
N ASP A 223 -27.06 35.95 -31.59
CA ASP A 223 -27.38 35.90 -33.03
C ASP A 223 -28.87 35.60 -33.27
N SER A 224 -29.50 36.31 -34.22
CA SER A 224 -30.97 36.38 -34.34
C SER A 224 -31.64 35.03 -34.65
N ASP A 225 -30.91 34.15 -35.33
CA ASP A 225 -31.41 32.82 -35.73
C ASP A 225 -31.49 31.85 -34.54
N LEU A 226 -30.70 32.09 -33.48
CA LEU A 226 -30.72 31.29 -32.26
C LEU A 226 -31.98 31.60 -31.42
N ILE A 227 -32.42 32.86 -31.39
CA ILE A 227 -33.61 33.33 -30.66
C ILE A 227 -34.91 32.72 -31.23
N GLU A 228 -34.99 32.51 -32.54
CA GLU A 228 -36.11 31.80 -33.17
C GLU A 228 -36.15 30.31 -32.81
N GLN A 229 -35.00 29.64 -32.67
CA GLN A 229 -34.93 28.26 -32.16
C GLN A 229 -35.28 28.18 -30.66
N LEU A 230 -34.92 29.20 -29.87
CA LEU A 230 -35.16 29.32 -28.43
C LEU A 230 -36.65 29.53 -28.06
N LEU A 231 -37.42 30.16 -28.94
CA LEU A 231 -38.87 30.34 -28.79
C LEU A 231 -39.70 29.26 -29.51
N GLY A 232 -39.06 28.43 -30.35
CA GLY A 232 -39.67 27.54 -31.34
C GLY A 232 -40.00 26.11 -30.86
N GLY A 233 -40.27 25.89 -29.57
CA GLY A 233 -40.75 24.60 -29.05
C GLY A 233 -42.21 24.34 -29.39
N LEU A 234 -42.49 24.01 -30.66
CA LEU A 234 -43.79 23.94 -31.36
C LEU A 234 -44.94 23.10 -30.74
N LEU A 235 -44.82 22.56 -29.52
CA LEU A 235 -45.88 21.76 -28.88
C LEU A 235 -46.11 22.06 -27.38
N SER A 236 -45.20 22.71 -26.65
CA SER A 236 -45.40 23.16 -25.25
C SER A 236 -44.32 24.19 -24.86
N PRO A 237 -44.66 25.39 -24.33
CA PRO A 237 -43.66 26.33 -23.83
C PRO A 237 -42.92 25.73 -22.63
N ARG A 238 -41.59 25.74 -22.66
CA ARG A 238 -40.73 25.24 -21.57
C ARG A 238 -39.74 26.30 -21.15
N LEU A 239 -39.61 26.54 -19.84
CA LEU A 239 -38.58 27.39 -19.26
C LEU A 239 -37.47 26.49 -18.68
N PRO A 240 -36.32 26.33 -19.36
CA PRO A 240 -35.23 25.50 -18.87
C PRO A 240 -34.56 26.18 -17.67
N GLN A 241 -34.56 25.51 -16.52
CA GLN A 241 -33.93 26.02 -15.31
C GLN A 241 -32.67 25.24 -14.98
N LEU A 242 -31.71 25.91 -14.35
CA LEU A 242 -30.43 25.33 -13.94
C LEU A 242 -30.16 25.64 -12.47
N PHE A 243 -29.69 24.63 -11.73
CA PHE A 243 -29.49 24.70 -10.28
C PHE A 243 -28.13 24.13 -9.88
N LEU A 244 -27.52 24.74 -8.85
CA LEU A 244 -26.46 24.13 -8.07
C LEU A 244 -27.08 23.35 -6.91
N LYS A 245 -27.08 22.01 -7.01
CA LYS A 245 -27.56 21.14 -5.94
C LYS A 245 -26.37 20.59 -5.16
N GLN A 246 -26.26 20.94 -3.87
CA GLN A 246 -25.20 20.42 -3.01
C GLN A 246 -25.63 20.23 -1.56
N PHE A 247 -24.98 19.28 -0.88
CA PHE A 247 -25.14 19.01 0.54
C PHE A 247 -23.78 18.95 1.23
N PRO A 248 -23.60 19.64 2.37
CA PRO A 248 -22.35 19.62 3.11
C PRO A 248 -22.15 18.30 3.86
N ASP A 249 -20.90 17.99 4.14
CA ASP A 249 -20.49 16.97 5.11
C ASP A 249 -20.77 17.41 6.55
N GLY A 250 -20.45 16.54 7.52
CA GLY A 250 -20.67 16.84 8.95
C GLY A 250 -19.85 18.01 9.48
N SER A 251 -18.76 18.39 8.81
CA SER A 251 -17.93 19.54 9.19
C SER A 251 -18.34 20.85 8.50
N GLY A 252 -19.04 20.77 7.36
CA GLY A 252 -19.39 21.92 6.54
C GLY A 252 -18.28 22.40 5.60
N ASN A 253 -17.17 21.67 5.49
CA ASN A 253 -16.04 22.05 4.63
C ASN A 253 -16.12 21.41 3.24
N ASP A 254 -16.68 20.20 3.14
CA ASP A 254 -16.74 19.43 1.91
C ASP A 254 -18.20 19.13 1.53
N ALA A 255 -18.45 18.85 0.25
CA ALA A 255 -19.77 18.44 -0.21
C ALA A 255 -19.86 16.90 -0.28
N VAL A 256 -20.83 16.30 0.42
CA VAL A 256 -21.18 14.86 0.23
C VAL A 256 -21.93 14.62 -1.07
N TYR A 257 -22.47 15.68 -1.65
CA TYR A 257 -23.06 15.70 -2.97
C TYR A 257 -22.91 17.10 -3.57
N GLN A 258 -22.47 17.22 -4.82
CA GLN A 258 -22.44 18.47 -5.56
C GLN A 258 -22.67 18.20 -7.06
N ALA A 259 -23.70 18.84 -7.62
CA ALA A 259 -24.05 18.67 -9.02
C ALA A 259 -24.70 19.93 -9.59
N LEU A 260 -24.53 20.13 -10.90
CA LEU A 260 -25.40 20.99 -11.69
C LEU A 260 -26.59 20.16 -12.18
N THR A 261 -27.80 20.61 -11.89
CA THR A 261 -29.03 19.93 -12.33
C THR A 261 -29.90 20.86 -13.14
N THR A 262 -30.66 20.31 -14.08
CA THR A 262 -31.62 21.07 -14.87
C THR A 262 -33.01 20.47 -14.75
N SER A 263 -34.02 21.31 -14.61
CA SER A 263 -35.42 20.91 -14.68
C SER A 263 -36.21 21.95 -15.46
N PRO A 264 -36.88 21.58 -16.56
CA PRO A 264 -37.73 22.51 -17.27
C PRO A 264 -39.06 22.72 -16.52
N ALA A 265 -39.49 23.98 -16.38
CA ALA A 265 -40.88 24.28 -16.07
C ALA A 265 -41.71 24.22 -17.36
N ILE A 266 -42.74 23.37 -17.39
CA ILE A 266 -43.64 23.18 -18.54
C ILE A 266 -44.93 23.95 -18.28
N ILE A 267 -45.27 24.90 -19.14
CA ILE A 267 -46.54 25.62 -19.04
C ILE A 267 -47.68 24.70 -19.51
N ASN A 268 -48.55 24.34 -18.58
CA ASN A 268 -49.66 23.39 -18.76
C ASN A 268 -51.00 24.11 -19.00
N GLY A 269 -51.10 25.38 -18.62
CA GLY A 269 -52.28 26.23 -18.84
C GLY A 269 -51.88 27.71 -18.87
N PHE A 270 -52.51 28.50 -19.73
CA PHE A 270 -52.28 29.96 -19.82
C PHE A 270 -53.62 30.66 -19.64
N HIS A 271 -53.69 31.55 -18.63
CA HIS A 271 -54.94 32.18 -18.20
C HIS A 271 -54.97 33.70 -18.49
N GLY A 272 -53.84 34.29 -18.88
CA GLY A 272 -53.72 35.69 -19.33
C GLY A 272 -52.36 36.29 -19.00
N ALA A 273 -51.94 37.31 -19.74
CA ALA A 273 -50.75 38.10 -19.44
C ALA A 273 -50.87 39.53 -20.00
N GLY A 274 -50.12 40.47 -19.43
CA GLY A 274 -50.07 41.85 -19.91
C GLY A 274 -48.90 42.65 -19.33
N ILE A 275 -48.64 43.82 -19.90
CA ILE A 275 -47.64 44.76 -19.38
C ILE A 275 -48.27 45.57 -18.25
N LEU A 276 -47.50 45.84 -17.19
CA LEU A 276 -47.94 46.72 -16.11
C LEU A 276 -47.62 48.18 -16.47
N PRO A 277 -48.63 49.07 -16.57
CA PRO A 277 -48.40 50.46 -16.93
C PRO A 277 -47.81 51.26 -15.77
N GLY A 278 -46.97 52.24 -16.08
CA GLY A 278 -46.33 53.16 -15.11
C GLY A 278 -44.89 52.79 -14.77
N ASP A 279 -44.19 53.73 -14.15
CA ASP A 279 -42.78 53.57 -13.78
C ASP A 279 -42.67 52.83 -12.43
N TYR A 280 -41.90 51.75 -12.42
CA TYR A 280 -41.62 50.97 -11.22
C TYR A 280 -40.22 51.21 -10.72
N GLN A 281 -40.06 51.19 -9.40
CA GLN A 281 -38.77 51.32 -8.73
C GLN A 281 -38.61 50.19 -7.71
N LEU A 282 -37.43 49.56 -7.71
CA LEU A 282 -37.01 48.60 -6.70
C LEU A 282 -36.10 49.30 -5.69
N THR A 283 -36.41 49.17 -4.40
CA THR A 283 -35.54 49.64 -3.32
C THR A 283 -34.91 48.46 -2.61
N LEU A 284 -33.59 48.25 -2.80
CA LEU A 284 -32.82 47.18 -2.17
C LEU A 284 -32.14 47.67 -0.88
N GLN A 285 -32.21 46.86 0.16
CA GLN A 285 -31.51 47.08 1.43
C GLN A 285 -30.26 46.22 1.52
N GLU A 286 -29.24 46.68 2.25
CA GLU A 286 -27.98 45.96 2.42
C GLU A 286 -28.03 45.01 3.63
N TYR A 287 -27.73 43.72 3.42
CA TYR A 287 -27.65 42.71 4.48
C TYR A 287 -26.46 41.78 4.22
N ALA A 288 -25.65 41.51 5.25
CA ALA A 288 -24.48 40.64 5.12
C ALA A 288 -24.83 39.19 4.75
N SER A 289 -26.01 38.71 5.15
CA SER A 289 -26.52 37.38 4.81
C SER A 289 -27.25 37.27 3.48
N GLU A 290 -27.45 38.39 2.78
CA GLU A 290 -28.13 38.44 1.48
C GLU A 290 -27.36 39.40 0.53
N PRO A 291 -26.17 39.01 0.04
CA PRO A 291 -25.24 39.88 -0.69
C PRO A 291 -25.66 40.15 -2.15
N ILE A 292 -26.93 40.47 -2.39
CA ILE A 292 -27.55 40.65 -3.71
C ILE A 292 -26.81 41.71 -4.55
N ALA A 293 -26.42 42.82 -3.94
CA ALA A 293 -25.68 43.88 -4.62
C ALA A 293 -24.26 43.45 -5.02
N GLU A 294 -23.63 42.55 -4.27
CA GLU A 294 -22.31 42.01 -4.58
C GLU A 294 -22.40 40.97 -5.71
N ASP A 295 -23.36 40.05 -5.63
CA ASP A 295 -23.51 38.94 -6.58
C ASP A 295 -24.09 39.38 -7.93
N LEU A 296 -25.12 40.23 -7.91
CA LEU A 296 -25.90 40.58 -9.10
C LEU A 296 -25.63 41.99 -9.62
N GLY A 297 -25.02 42.84 -8.79
CA GLY A 297 -24.75 44.24 -9.13
C GLY A 297 -25.96 45.16 -9.06
N LEU A 298 -26.99 44.79 -8.31
CA LEU A 298 -28.09 45.71 -7.99
C LEU A 298 -27.58 46.85 -7.08
N GLU A 299 -28.18 48.02 -7.21
CA GLU A 299 -27.85 49.21 -6.43
C GLU A 299 -28.51 49.12 -5.05
N ILE A 300 -27.74 49.33 -3.98
CA ILE A 300 -28.32 49.56 -2.65
C ILE A 300 -29.06 50.91 -2.68
N GLY A 301 -30.32 50.88 -2.28
CA GLY A 301 -31.24 52.00 -2.45
C GLY A 301 -32.19 51.79 -3.64
N THR A 302 -32.73 52.89 -4.16
CA THR A 302 -33.80 52.87 -5.16
C THR A 302 -33.26 52.92 -6.58
N GLN A 303 -33.65 51.95 -7.41
CA GLN A 303 -33.31 51.88 -8.84
C GLN A 303 -34.54 51.58 -9.71
N SER A 304 -34.48 51.96 -10.99
CA SER A 304 -35.60 51.77 -11.94
C SER A 304 -35.78 50.30 -12.33
N ALA A 305 -37.04 49.90 -12.46
CA ALA A 305 -37.47 48.64 -13.06
C ALA A 305 -38.23 48.94 -14.37
N PRO A 306 -37.52 49.17 -15.49
CA PRO A 306 -38.09 49.76 -16.71
C PRO A 306 -39.10 48.88 -17.46
N LEU A 307 -39.17 47.58 -17.14
CA LEU A 307 -40.12 46.66 -17.75
C LEU A 307 -40.80 45.83 -16.65
N ALA A 308 -42.11 46.00 -16.52
CA ALA A 308 -42.95 45.30 -15.55
C ALA A 308 -44.10 44.58 -16.26
N PHE A 309 -44.43 43.37 -15.83
CA PHE A 309 -45.47 42.54 -16.44
C PHE A 309 -46.23 41.71 -15.41
N TRP A 310 -47.35 41.14 -15.84
CA TRP A 310 -48.08 40.12 -15.11
C TRP A 310 -48.43 38.94 -16.02
N ILE A 311 -48.50 37.73 -15.45
CA ILE A 311 -48.94 36.51 -16.13
C ILE A 311 -49.68 35.60 -15.14
N ASN A 312 -50.78 34.99 -15.56
CA ASN A 312 -51.46 33.92 -14.83
C ASN A 312 -51.41 32.63 -15.67
N PHE A 313 -50.89 31.56 -15.09
CA PHE A 313 -50.63 30.30 -15.79
C PHE A 313 -50.60 29.11 -14.81
N ASP A 314 -50.68 27.89 -15.36
CA ASP A 314 -50.42 26.64 -14.66
C ASP A 314 -49.15 26.04 -15.24
N PHE A 315 -48.30 25.45 -14.40
CA PHE A 315 -47.07 24.81 -14.86
C PHE A 315 -46.69 23.59 -14.04
N SER A 316 -45.88 22.70 -14.61
CA SER A 316 -45.26 21.59 -13.88
C SER A 316 -43.75 21.74 -13.86
N ILE A 317 -43.16 21.30 -12.76
CA ILE A 317 -41.71 21.15 -12.61
C ILE A 317 -41.40 19.66 -12.69
N GLU A 318 -40.71 19.28 -13.77
CA GLU A 318 -40.34 17.89 -14.04
C GLU A 318 -39.18 17.41 -13.16
N PRO A 319 -39.00 16.09 -12.94
CA PRO A 319 -37.85 15.59 -12.19
C PRO A 319 -36.52 16.14 -12.74
N PRO A 320 -35.58 16.56 -11.87
CA PRO A 320 -34.33 17.17 -12.32
C PRO A 320 -33.39 16.13 -12.95
N GLU A 321 -32.70 16.54 -14.01
CA GLU A 321 -31.62 15.79 -14.64
C GLU A 321 -30.27 16.35 -14.21
N GLU A 322 -29.32 15.48 -13.85
CA GLU A 322 -27.94 15.88 -13.53
C GLU A 322 -27.15 16.15 -14.82
N LEU A 323 -26.69 17.39 -15.02
CA LEU A 323 -25.81 17.77 -16.14
C LEU A 323 -24.34 17.45 -15.87
N VAL A 324 -23.92 17.71 -14.63
CA VAL A 324 -22.58 17.44 -14.10
C VAL A 324 -22.73 16.97 -12.66
N ASN A 325 -22.13 15.84 -12.32
CA ASN A 325 -22.01 15.36 -10.95
C ASN A 325 -20.54 15.35 -10.53
N ASN A 326 -20.18 16.17 -9.54
CA ASN A 326 -18.82 16.25 -9.01
C ASN A 326 -18.68 15.55 -7.64
N SER A 327 -19.70 14.80 -7.21
CA SER A 327 -19.71 14.05 -5.94
C SER A 327 -18.81 12.80 -5.97
N VAL A 328 -18.30 12.40 -7.13
CA VAL A 328 -17.32 11.33 -7.23
C VAL A 328 -15.96 11.91 -6.84
N ALA A 329 -15.50 11.62 -5.61
CA ALA A 329 -14.13 11.92 -5.22
C ALA A 329 -13.18 11.40 -6.31
N LYS A 330 -12.34 12.28 -6.88
CA LYS A 330 -11.30 11.83 -7.82
C LYS A 330 -10.46 10.82 -7.03
N LYS A 331 -10.55 9.55 -7.38
CA LYS A 331 -9.70 8.52 -6.77
C LYS A 331 -8.25 8.93 -6.99
N GLN A 332 -7.48 8.89 -5.93
CA GLN A 332 -6.05 9.11 -6.00
C GLN A 332 -5.41 7.91 -6.71
N LYS A 333 -4.78 8.17 -7.85
CA LYS A 333 -4.12 7.15 -8.66
C LYS A 333 -2.75 6.84 -8.04
N ILE A 334 -2.49 5.58 -7.73
CA ILE A 334 -1.22 5.13 -7.16
C ILE A 334 -0.53 4.18 -8.13
N ALA A 335 0.62 4.60 -8.66
CA ALA A 335 1.50 3.74 -9.44
C ALA A 335 2.41 2.95 -8.50
N VAL A 336 2.31 1.63 -8.51
CA VAL A 336 3.17 0.72 -7.75
C VAL A 336 4.21 0.12 -8.67
N LEU A 337 5.50 0.37 -8.42
CA LEU A 337 6.59 -0.04 -9.28
C LEU A 337 7.27 -1.29 -8.69
N GLY A 338 7.06 -2.44 -9.33
CA GLY A 338 7.55 -3.74 -8.87
C GLY A 338 6.53 -4.52 -8.01
N GLY A 339 6.66 -5.85 -8.06
CA GLY A 339 5.77 -6.83 -7.43
C GLY A 339 6.44 -7.68 -6.35
N GLY A 340 7.44 -7.14 -5.65
CA GLY A 340 8.09 -7.80 -4.51
C GLY A 340 7.26 -7.75 -3.22
N VAL A 341 7.76 -8.41 -2.17
CA VAL A 341 7.07 -8.55 -0.86
C VAL A 341 6.56 -7.21 -0.32
N SER A 342 7.43 -6.19 -0.28
CA SER A 342 7.10 -4.87 0.28
C SER A 342 6.00 -4.15 -0.51
N ALA A 343 6.09 -4.14 -1.84
CA ALA A 343 5.11 -3.50 -2.72
C ALA A 343 3.74 -4.18 -2.65
N MET A 344 3.69 -5.52 -2.66
CA MET A 344 2.44 -6.27 -2.52
C MET A 344 1.83 -6.11 -1.13
N THR A 345 2.67 -6.03 -0.09
CA THR A 345 2.22 -5.71 1.27
C THR A 345 1.62 -4.31 1.35
N ALA A 346 2.26 -3.30 0.76
CA ALA A 346 1.73 -1.93 0.75
C ALA A 346 0.37 -1.85 0.03
N ALA A 347 0.26 -2.47 -1.16
CA ALA A 347 -1.00 -2.57 -1.88
C ALA A 347 -2.07 -3.32 -1.08
N PHE A 348 -1.70 -4.42 -0.41
CA PHE A 348 -2.61 -5.21 0.42
C PHE A 348 -3.12 -4.41 1.61
N ALA A 349 -2.24 -3.70 2.31
CA ALA A 349 -2.62 -2.87 3.46
C ALA A 349 -3.50 -1.68 3.06
N ILE A 350 -3.15 -0.94 2.00
CA ILE A 350 -3.98 0.19 1.49
C ILE A 350 -5.39 -0.31 1.14
N THR A 351 -5.47 -1.46 0.45
CA THR A 351 -6.74 -2.05 0.02
C THR A 351 -7.46 -2.86 1.12
N SER A 352 -6.91 -2.91 2.34
CA SER A 352 -7.59 -3.45 3.51
C SER A 352 -8.34 -2.38 4.30
N GLN A 353 -8.15 -1.09 3.97
CA GLN A 353 -8.90 0.00 4.60
C GLN A 353 -10.38 -0.05 4.16
N PRO A 354 -11.34 0.18 5.07
CA PRO A 354 -12.74 0.36 4.67
C PRO A 354 -12.89 1.47 3.63
N ASP A 355 -13.73 1.22 2.62
CA ASP A 355 -14.06 2.16 1.54
C ASP A 355 -12.84 2.66 0.72
N TRP A 356 -11.73 1.92 0.70
CA TRP A 356 -10.56 2.32 -0.10
C TRP A 356 -10.90 2.50 -1.59
N GLN A 357 -11.89 1.76 -2.13
CA GLN A 357 -12.29 1.84 -3.52
C GLN A 357 -12.87 3.21 -3.90
N SER A 358 -13.43 3.97 -2.96
CA SER A 358 -13.88 5.34 -3.22
C SER A 358 -12.73 6.34 -3.26
N ARG A 359 -11.57 5.95 -2.70
CA ARG A 359 -10.42 6.82 -2.46
C ARG A 359 -9.24 6.58 -3.40
N TYR A 360 -8.98 5.35 -3.81
CA TYR A 360 -7.74 4.97 -4.49
C TYR A 360 -7.97 4.13 -5.76
N ASP A 361 -7.09 4.30 -6.75
CA ASP A 361 -6.96 3.45 -7.94
C ASP A 361 -5.49 2.99 -8.04
N LEU A 362 -5.24 1.70 -7.81
CA LEU A 362 -3.88 1.14 -7.73
C LEU A 362 -3.52 0.38 -9.01
N SER A 363 -2.36 0.70 -9.58
CA SER A 363 -1.80 0.01 -10.74
C SER A 363 -0.37 -0.45 -10.47
N VAL A 364 -0.15 -1.76 -10.49
CA VAL A 364 1.16 -2.40 -10.36
C VAL A 364 1.81 -2.50 -11.73
N TYR A 365 3.04 -2.00 -11.87
CA TYR A 365 3.87 -2.14 -13.07
C TYR A 365 4.99 -3.14 -12.77
N GLN A 366 4.93 -4.28 -13.45
CA GLN A 366 5.79 -5.43 -13.18
C GLN A 366 6.67 -5.75 -14.40
N LEU A 367 7.95 -5.93 -14.14
CA LEU A 367 8.91 -6.48 -15.10
C LEU A 367 8.56 -7.94 -15.39
N GLY A 368 8.56 -8.35 -16.66
CA GLY A 368 8.30 -9.74 -17.03
C GLY A 368 6.87 -10.19 -16.68
N TRP A 369 6.70 -11.49 -16.42
CA TRP A 369 5.40 -12.15 -16.40
C TRP A 369 4.91 -12.58 -15.01
N ARG A 370 5.73 -12.43 -13.97
CA ARG A 370 5.41 -12.90 -12.62
C ARG A 370 5.75 -11.89 -11.55
N LEU A 371 5.09 -12.03 -10.39
CA LEU A 371 5.42 -11.30 -9.18
C LEU A 371 6.48 -12.07 -8.38
N GLY A 372 7.04 -11.43 -7.35
CA GLY A 372 7.94 -12.11 -6.42
C GLY A 372 9.15 -11.29 -6.01
N GLY A 373 9.73 -10.56 -6.97
CA GLY A 373 11.07 -9.99 -6.79
C GLY A 373 12.05 -11.08 -6.34
N LYS A 374 12.82 -10.83 -5.27
CA LYS A 374 13.73 -11.80 -4.66
C LYS A 374 13.04 -13.08 -4.16
N GLY A 375 11.72 -13.05 -3.92
CA GLY A 375 10.93 -14.23 -3.53
C GLY A 375 10.20 -14.92 -4.69
N ALA A 376 10.58 -14.63 -5.94
CA ALA A 376 9.96 -15.26 -7.11
C ALA A 376 10.35 -16.74 -7.21
N SER A 377 9.37 -17.58 -7.53
CA SER A 377 9.56 -18.98 -7.90
C SER A 377 8.86 -19.29 -9.22
N GLY A 378 9.23 -20.37 -9.89
CA GLY A 378 8.65 -20.79 -11.17
C GLY A 378 8.32 -22.28 -11.20
N ARG A 379 7.33 -22.64 -12.01
CA ARG A 379 6.99 -24.02 -12.39
C ARG A 379 7.56 -24.34 -13.76
N ASN A 380 8.49 -25.28 -13.82
CA ASN A 380 9.09 -25.70 -15.07
C ASN A 380 8.23 -26.76 -15.77
N ALA A 381 7.32 -26.30 -16.61
CA ALA A 381 6.44 -27.18 -17.39
C ALA A 381 7.19 -28.12 -18.35
N LYS A 382 8.46 -27.81 -18.72
CA LYS A 382 9.29 -28.67 -19.57
C LYS A 382 9.97 -29.79 -18.78
N ASP A 383 10.04 -29.68 -17.46
CA ASP A 383 10.67 -30.66 -16.57
C ASP A 383 9.83 -30.85 -15.32
N HIS A 384 8.79 -31.69 -15.43
CA HIS A 384 8.00 -32.21 -14.31
C HIS A 384 7.26 -31.16 -13.45
N GLU A 385 7.02 -29.94 -13.94
CA GLU A 385 6.47 -28.83 -13.13
C GLU A 385 7.28 -28.60 -11.84
N ARG A 386 8.60 -28.87 -11.92
CA ARG A 386 9.55 -28.65 -10.82
C ARG A 386 9.45 -27.23 -10.32
N ILE A 387 9.60 -27.07 -8.99
CA ILE A 387 9.63 -25.76 -8.36
C ILE A 387 11.06 -25.23 -8.48
N GLU A 388 11.23 -24.13 -9.19
CA GLU A 388 12.50 -23.45 -9.39
C GLU A 388 12.49 -22.13 -8.62
N GLU A 389 13.23 -22.08 -7.52
CA GLU A 389 13.27 -20.92 -6.60
C GLU A 389 14.37 -19.92 -6.97
N HIS A 390 14.16 -18.65 -6.64
CA HIS A 390 15.22 -17.65 -6.69
C HIS A 390 16.40 -17.96 -5.75
N GLY A 391 16.10 -18.57 -4.61
CA GLY A 391 17.05 -18.99 -3.59
C GLY A 391 16.31 -19.70 -2.46
N LEU A 392 17.03 -20.15 -1.44
CA LEU A 392 16.38 -20.77 -0.29
C LEU A 392 15.66 -19.71 0.56
N HIS A 393 14.36 -19.87 0.72
CA HIS A 393 13.54 -19.00 1.56
C HIS A 393 12.86 -19.80 2.67
N ILE A 394 13.11 -19.40 3.92
CA ILE A 394 12.47 -19.97 5.10
C ILE A 394 11.97 -18.80 5.96
N TRP A 395 10.78 -18.96 6.53
CA TRP A 395 10.18 -17.92 7.37
C TRP A 395 10.49 -18.23 8.82
N PHE A 396 10.94 -17.24 9.59
CA PHE A 396 11.18 -17.44 11.01
C PHE A 396 9.88 -17.28 11.81
N GLY A 397 9.74 -18.04 12.88
CA GLY A 397 8.54 -18.00 13.72
C GLY A 397 8.32 -16.69 14.47
N PHE A 398 9.25 -15.71 14.39
CA PHE A 398 9.06 -14.37 14.93
C PHE A 398 8.55 -13.35 13.90
N TYR A 399 8.35 -13.76 12.62
CA TYR A 399 7.89 -12.88 11.54
C TYR A 399 6.41 -12.49 11.71
N GLU A 400 6.13 -11.69 12.71
CA GLU A 400 4.79 -11.36 13.17
C GLU A 400 3.94 -10.70 12.07
N ASN A 401 4.46 -9.63 11.45
CA ASN A 401 3.68 -8.91 10.45
C ASN A 401 3.56 -9.72 9.16
N ALA A 402 4.61 -10.45 8.76
CA ALA A 402 4.55 -11.27 7.57
C ALA A 402 3.50 -12.37 7.71
N PHE A 403 3.49 -13.11 8.83
CA PHE A 403 2.47 -14.12 9.07
C PHE A 403 1.07 -13.51 9.21
N LYS A 404 0.93 -12.33 9.84
CA LYS A 404 -0.36 -11.63 9.90
C LYS A 404 -0.92 -11.34 8.51
N VAL A 405 -0.10 -10.81 7.60
CA VAL A 405 -0.51 -10.54 6.20
C VAL A 405 -0.94 -11.85 5.50
N MET A 406 -0.18 -12.94 5.67
CA MET A 406 -0.53 -14.22 5.05
C MET A 406 -1.82 -14.80 5.63
N ARG A 407 -2.01 -14.73 6.95
CA ARG A 407 -3.24 -15.18 7.62
C ARG A 407 -4.46 -14.46 7.10
N ASP A 408 -4.37 -13.14 6.95
CA ASP A 408 -5.44 -12.31 6.40
C ASP A 408 -5.71 -12.66 4.94
N ALA A 409 -4.66 -12.80 4.11
CA ALA A 409 -4.80 -13.11 2.69
C ALA A 409 -5.43 -14.49 2.46
N TYR A 410 -4.97 -15.54 3.16
CA TYR A 410 -5.60 -16.87 3.10
C TYR A 410 -7.02 -16.87 3.67
N GLY A 411 -7.25 -16.10 4.74
CA GLY A 411 -8.57 -15.96 5.35
C GLY A 411 -9.60 -15.30 4.42
N GLU A 412 -9.20 -14.26 3.67
CA GLU A 412 -10.07 -13.59 2.71
C GLU A 412 -10.33 -14.42 1.46
N LEU A 413 -9.35 -15.22 1.00
CA LEU A 413 -9.55 -16.08 -0.15
C LEU A 413 -10.58 -17.19 0.09
N ASP A 414 -10.74 -17.61 1.35
CA ASP A 414 -11.67 -18.67 1.78
C ASP A 414 -11.73 -19.83 0.79
N ARG A 415 -10.54 -20.38 0.47
CA ARG A 415 -10.42 -21.43 -0.54
C ARG A 415 -11.25 -22.65 -0.13
N PRO A 416 -11.83 -23.40 -1.09
CA PRO A 416 -12.53 -24.64 -0.78
C PRO A 416 -11.67 -25.57 0.08
N LYS A 417 -12.29 -26.27 1.04
CA LYS A 417 -11.56 -27.11 2.02
C LYS A 417 -10.75 -28.25 1.38
N ASP A 418 -11.12 -28.67 0.18
CA ASP A 418 -10.44 -29.70 -0.61
C ASP A 418 -9.39 -29.12 -1.58
N ALA A 419 -9.29 -27.79 -1.70
CA ALA A 419 -8.25 -27.14 -2.48
C ALA A 419 -6.89 -27.33 -1.79
N PRO A 420 -5.80 -27.54 -2.56
CA PRO A 420 -4.47 -27.61 -1.99
C PRO A 420 -4.09 -26.28 -1.35
N LEU A 421 -3.54 -26.34 -0.13
CA LEU A 421 -3.15 -25.14 0.62
C LEU A 421 -4.35 -24.20 0.80
N ALA A 422 -5.45 -24.75 1.30
CA ALA A 422 -6.68 -23.98 1.51
C ALA A 422 -6.50 -22.93 2.61
N THR A 423 -5.72 -23.28 3.63
CA THR A 423 -5.43 -22.44 4.80
C THR A 423 -3.94 -22.11 4.90
N TRP A 424 -3.61 -21.02 5.60
CA TRP A 424 -2.20 -20.66 5.83
C TRP A 424 -1.44 -21.75 6.62
N LEU A 425 -2.12 -22.49 7.52
CA LEU A 425 -1.52 -23.63 8.26
C LEU A 425 -1.27 -24.86 7.39
N GLU A 426 -1.92 -24.98 6.24
CA GLU A 426 -1.55 -25.96 5.23
C GLU A 426 -0.39 -25.47 4.37
N ALA A 427 -0.28 -24.16 4.17
CA ALA A 427 0.73 -23.53 3.34
C ALA A 427 2.09 -23.38 4.06
N PHE A 428 2.09 -23.19 5.38
CA PHE A 428 3.26 -23.10 6.24
C PHE A 428 3.18 -24.16 7.35
N LYS A 429 4.26 -24.92 7.55
CA LYS A 429 4.39 -25.87 8.65
C LYS A 429 5.54 -25.48 9.57
N PRO A 430 5.37 -25.58 10.90
CA PRO A 430 6.45 -25.28 11.84
C PRO A 430 7.63 -26.22 11.58
N HIS A 431 8.82 -25.71 11.90
CA HIS A 431 10.09 -26.39 11.74
C HIS A 431 11.00 -26.01 12.91
N SER A 432 11.55 -27.00 13.58
CA SER A 432 12.35 -26.86 14.81
C SER A 432 13.79 -27.34 14.65
N PHE A 433 14.06 -28.19 13.65
CA PHE A 433 15.35 -28.83 13.46
C PHE A 433 16.32 -28.00 12.60
N VAL A 434 17.26 -27.30 13.25
CA VAL A 434 18.25 -26.44 12.60
C VAL A 434 19.65 -27.02 12.81
N VAL A 435 20.51 -26.91 11.81
CA VAL A 435 21.86 -27.47 11.86
C VAL A 435 22.89 -26.41 11.50
N VAL A 436 24.02 -26.42 12.20
CA VAL A 436 25.21 -25.64 11.84
C VAL A 436 26.41 -26.57 11.76
N GLU A 437 27.35 -26.26 10.88
CA GLU A 437 28.56 -27.06 10.70
C GLU A 437 29.78 -26.36 11.33
N GLU A 438 30.57 -27.09 12.10
CA GLU A 438 31.85 -26.63 12.65
C GLU A 438 33.03 -27.22 11.86
N TYR A 439 34.03 -26.41 11.56
CA TYR A 439 35.27 -26.88 10.92
C TYR A 439 36.42 -26.89 11.93
N ILE A 440 36.80 -28.07 12.42
CA ILE A 440 37.75 -28.25 13.51
C ILE A 440 38.81 -29.29 13.10
N LYS A 441 40.09 -28.95 13.25
CA LYS A 441 41.22 -29.86 12.94
C LYS A 441 41.06 -30.55 11.58
N GLU A 442 40.70 -29.79 10.54
CA GLU A 442 40.46 -30.24 9.16
C GLU A 442 39.25 -31.19 8.96
N ASN A 443 38.35 -31.25 9.93
CA ASN A 443 37.15 -32.09 9.86
C ASN A 443 35.89 -31.24 10.08
N TRP A 444 34.83 -31.60 9.35
CA TRP A 444 33.50 -31.05 9.56
C TRP A 444 32.77 -31.82 10.67
N HIS A 445 32.15 -31.08 11.57
CA HIS A 445 31.37 -31.60 12.68
C HIS A 445 29.97 -30.99 12.65
N THR A 446 28.97 -31.87 12.59
CA THR A 446 27.57 -31.46 12.60
C THR A 446 27.08 -31.12 14.00
N TRP A 447 26.62 -29.88 14.18
CA TRP A 447 25.94 -29.44 15.39
C TRP A 447 24.46 -29.21 15.10
N ALA A 448 23.62 -30.12 15.58
CA ALA A 448 22.18 -30.06 15.39
C ALA A 448 21.47 -29.47 16.62
N PHE A 449 20.51 -28.60 16.35
CA PHE A 449 19.60 -28.00 17.33
C PHE A 449 18.17 -28.48 17.07
N ASP A 450 17.52 -28.97 18.13
CA ASP A 450 16.09 -29.23 18.14
C ASP A 450 15.42 -28.18 19.03
N PHE A 451 14.89 -27.11 18.40
CA PHE A 451 14.27 -26.01 19.13
C PHE A 451 12.88 -26.41 19.63
N PRO A 452 12.52 -26.08 20.89
CA PRO A 452 11.20 -26.42 21.40
C PRO A 452 10.10 -25.72 20.62
N VAL A 453 9.03 -26.43 20.29
CA VAL A 453 7.82 -25.79 19.72
C VAL A 453 7.13 -24.99 20.82
N LYS A 454 6.98 -23.68 20.62
CA LYS A 454 6.30 -22.76 21.56
C LYS A 454 4.79 -22.73 21.30
N ASP A 455 4.02 -22.52 22.36
CA ASP A 455 2.57 -22.26 22.25
C ASP A 455 2.30 -20.97 21.48
N GLY A 456 1.26 -20.97 20.65
CA GLY A 456 0.88 -19.80 19.83
C GLY A 456 1.11 -20.02 18.35
N TYR A 457 0.87 -18.98 17.58
CA TYR A 457 1.05 -18.97 16.14
C TYR A 457 1.53 -17.59 15.72
N PRO A 458 2.59 -17.49 14.88
CA PRO A 458 3.05 -16.19 14.44
C PRO A 458 1.93 -15.40 13.73
N GLY A 459 1.93 -14.08 13.91
CA GLY A 459 0.87 -13.20 13.41
C GLY A 459 -0.41 -13.22 14.25
N ASP A 460 -0.42 -13.82 15.45
CA ASP A 460 -1.56 -13.77 16.39
C ASP A 460 -1.49 -12.56 17.34
N GLY A 461 -0.34 -11.90 17.40
CA GLY A 461 -0.15 -10.67 18.11
C GLY A 461 0.56 -10.71 19.45
N ARG A 462 1.22 -11.79 19.85
CA ARG A 462 1.93 -11.86 21.14
C ARG A 462 3.41 -11.51 21.08
N GLU A 463 3.93 -11.05 19.94
CA GLU A 463 5.30 -10.52 19.88
C GLU A 463 5.43 -9.28 20.76
N MET A 464 5.91 -9.42 22.00
CA MET A 464 6.54 -8.40 22.85
C MET A 464 7.18 -9.06 24.07
N LEU A 465 8.41 -9.58 23.91
CA LEU A 465 9.29 -9.67 25.06
C LEU A 465 10.01 -8.32 25.19
N SER A 466 9.90 -7.66 26.34
CA SER A 466 10.75 -6.50 26.63
C SER A 466 12.20 -6.92 26.75
N ILE A 467 13.15 -5.98 26.65
CA ILE A 467 14.57 -6.31 26.83
C ILE A 467 14.79 -6.95 28.21
N GLY A 468 14.06 -6.50 29.23
CA GLY A 468 14.09 -7.10 30.56
C GLY A 468 13.68 -8.58 30.56
N GLN A 469 12.60 -8.93 29.85
CA GLN A 469 12.14 -10.33 29.75
C GLN A 469 13.10 -11.20 28.92
N ILE A 470 13.70 -10.65 27.86
CA ILE A 470 14.76 -11.34 27.10
C ILE A 470 15.93 -11.65 28.02
N VAL A 471 16.38 -10.67 28.79
CA VAL A 471 17.51 -10.83 29.71
C VAL A 471 17.20 -11.83 30.83
N GLN A 472 15.98 -11.83 31.37
CA GLN A 472 15.54 -12.86 32.33
C GLN A 472 15.58 -14.26 31.72
N THR A 473 15.16 -14.39 30.46
CA THR A 473 15.17 -15.67 29.74
C THR A 473 16.60 -16.12 29.46
N MET A 474 17.46 -15.22 28.98
CA MET A 474 18.90 -15.45 28.80
C MET A 474 19.55 -15.92 30.10
N TYR A 475 19.24 -15.27 31.23
CA TYR A 475 19.75 -15.66 32.53
C TYR A 475 19.29 -17.07 32.95
N ALA A 476 18.00 -17.39 32.78
CA ALA A 476 17.48 -18.72 33.10
C ALA A 476 18.16 -19.81 32.25
N TRP A 477 18.41 -19.53 30.98
CA TRP A 477 19.11 -20.44 30.07
C TRP A 477 20.59 -20.55 30.40
N LEU A 478 21.26 -19.44 30.72
CA LEU A 478 22.64 -19.41 31.17
C LEU A 478 22.82 -20.25 32.43
N ARG A 479 21.94 -20.07 33.43
CA ARG A 479 21.93 -20.89 34.65
C ARG A 479 21.83 -22.37 34.32
N LYS A 480 20.85 -22.76 33.50
CA LYS A 480 20.67 -24.16 33.10
C LYS A 480 21.90 -24.70 32.34
N ALA A 481 22.44 -23.94 31.40
CA ALA A 481 23.62 -24.34 30.64
C ALA A 481 24.84 -24.56 31.54
N ILE A 482 25.00 -23.73 32.59
CA ILE A 482 26.07 -23.93 33.59
C ILE A 482 25.79 -25.15 34.47
N GLU A 483 24.55 -25.39 34.90
CA GLU A 483 24.16 -26.61 35.61
C GLU A 483 24.47 -27.87 34.77
N ASP A 484 24.11 -27.87 33.49
CA ASP A 484 24.40 -28.95 32.53
C ASP A 484 25.92 -29.11 32.31
N LEU A 485 26.67 -28.00 32.20
CA LEU A 485 28.13 -28.00 32.08
C LEU A 485 28.80 -28.64 33.31
N ILE A 486 28.37 -28.26 34.52
CA ILE A 486 28.89 -28.84 35.76
C ILE A 486 28.59 -30.34 35.81
N GLU A 487 27.36 -30.76 35.45
CA GLU A 487 27.00 -32.18 35.41
C GLU A 487 27.90 -32.95 34.44
N GLN A 488 28.14 -32.43 33.22
CA GLN A 488 29.03 -33.06 32.24
C GLN A 488 30.48 -33.15 32.70
N VAL A 489 31.01 -32.10 33.33
CA VAL A 489 32.40 -32.04 33.80
C VAL A 489 32.62 -32.93 35.04
N THR A 490 31.65 -33.00 35.95
CA THR A 490 31.81 -33.63 37.27
C THR A 490 31.13 -35.00 37.43
N GLY A 491 30.15 -35.32 36.58
CA GLY A 491 29.31 -36.51 36.71
C GLY A 491 28.34 -36.49 37.90
N LEU A 492 28.03 -35.30 38.43
CA LEU A 492 27.09 -35.06 39.54
C LEU A 492 25.74 -34.59 38.99
N ASP A 493 24.66 -35.31 39.29
CA ASP A 493 23.29 -34.81 39.11
C ASP A 493 22.98 -33.86 40.27
N ILE A 494 23.09 -32.55 40.03
CA ILE A 494 22.91 -31.48 41.02
C ILE A 494 21.51 -31.53 41.65
N ASN A 495 20.52 -32.10 40.95
CA ASN A 495 19.12 -32.14 41.39
C ASN A 495 18.74 -33.43 42.13
N ASN A 496 19.45 -34.56 41.93
CA ASN A 496 19.02 -35.85 42.50
C ASN A 496 20.09 -36.72 43.19
N ASP A 497 21.41 -36.45 43.08
CA ASP A 497 22.42 -37.39 43.61
C ASP A 497 23.62 -36.66 44.27
N PRO A 498 23.81 -36.74 45.61
CA PRO A 498 24.94 -36.10 46.30
C PRO A 498 26.27 -36.88 46.14
N LYS A 499 26.35 -37.85 45.23
CA LYS A 499 27.55 -38.67 45.00
C LYS A 499 27.87 -38.79 43.50
N PRO A 500 29.14 -38.58 43.10
CA PRO A 500 29.53 -38.64 41.70
C PRO A 500 29.32 -40.05 41.13
N ARG A 501 28.62 -40.15 39.99
CA ARG A 501 28.50 -41.42 39.27
C ARG A 501 29.85 -41.74 38.66
N ARG A 502 30.39 -42.92 38.99
CA ARG A 502 31.62 -43.43 38.35
C ARG A 502 31.34 -43.78 36.89
N SER A 503 31.46 -42.80 36.01
CA SER A 503 31.60 -42.99 34.58
C SER A 503 32.91 -42.35 34.11
N GLY A 504 33.69 -43.11 33.32
CA GLY A 504 34.74 -42.70 32.37
C GLY A 504 35.88 -41.72 32.71
N PHE A 505 35.69 -40.74 33.59
CA PHE A 505 36.51 -39.52 33.69
C PHE A 505 37.62 -39.57 34.75
N GLY A 506 38.18 -40.75 35.01
CA GLY A 506 39.09 -41.01 36.14
C GLY A 506 40.47 -40.34 36.09
N MET A 507 40.85 -39.64 35.02
CA MET A 507 42.16 -38.95 34.91
C MET A 507 42.06 -37.43 34.99
N PHE A 508 41.00 -36.83 34.45
CA PHE A 508 40.79 -35.38 34.46
C PHE A 508 40.25 -34.90 35.81
N LEU A 509 39.31 -35.66 36.39
CA LEU A 509 38.86 -35.43 37.76
C LEU A 509 40.05 -35.50 38.74
N GLN A 510 41.02 -36.38 38.52
CA GLN A 510 42.21 -36.48 39.38
C GLN A 510 43.08 -35.20 39.34
N ARG A 511 43.33 -34.63 38.14
CA ARG A 511 44.07 -33.35 37.98
C ARG A 511 43.29 -32.14 38.50
N PHE A 512 41.97 -32.15 38.37
CA PHE A 512 41.08 -31.12 38.89
C PHE A 512 40.99 -31.16 40.42
N LEU A 513 40.86 -32.36 40.99
CA LEU A 513 40.89 -32.62 42.43
C LEU A 513 42.26 -32.26 43.07
N ASP A 514 43.35 -32.27 42.30
CA ASP A 514 44.70 -31.88 42.76
C ASP A 514 44.90 -30.35 42.86
N LYS A 515 44.01 -29.52 42.28
CA LYS A 515 44.06 -28.04 42.37
C LYS A 515 43.37 -27.46 43.62
N PHE A 516 42.52 -28.23 44.32
CA PHE A 516 41.68 -27.75 45.42
C PHE A 516 41.74 -28.69 46.65
N ASP A 517 41.83 -28.15 47.86
CA ASP A 517 41.89 -28.96 49.11
C ASP A 517 40.54 -29.64 49.43
N ASN A 518 39.40 -29.08 48.94
CA ASN A 518 38.05 -29.63 49.13
C ASN A 518 37.15 -29.38 47.87
N PRO A 519 37.43 -30.07 46.75
CA PRO A 519 37.08 -29.63 45.39
C PRO A 519 35.59 -29.52 45.07
N LEU A 520 34.75 -30.27 45.78
CA LEU A 520 33.32 -30.42 45.48
C LEU A 520 32.47 -29.40 46.27
N GLU A 521 32.95 -29.01 47.45
CA GLU A 521 32.31 -28.01 48.32
C GLU A 521 32.69 -26.59 47.88
N ASP A 522 33.93 -26.38 47.43
CA ASP A 522 34.41 -25.07 46.94
C ASP A 522 33.85 -24.74 45.53
N LEU A 523 33.82 -25.71 44.61
CA LEU A 523 33.22 -25.55 43.27
C LEU A 523 31.73 -25.22 43.32
N MET A 524 30.99 -25.91 44.19
CA MET A 524 29.57 -25.63 44.43
C MET A 524 29.36 -24.30 45.15
N ASN A 525 30.25 -23.88 46.06
CA ASN A 525 30.07 -22.64 46.80
C ASN A 525 30.41 -21.38 45.99
N GLU A 526 31.41 -21.39 45.10
CA GLU A 526 31.79 -20.19 44.33
C GLU A 526 30.90 -19.98 43.09
N GLY A 527 30.73 -21.02 42.26
CA GLY A 527 29.92 -20.94 41.03
C GLY A 527 28.43 -20.74 41.30
N LEU A 528 27.83 -21.49 42.24
CA LEU A 528 26.40 -21.31 42.58
C LEU A 528 26.13 -20.01 43.34
N GLN A 529 27.08 -19.47 44.11
CA GLN A 529 26.89 -18.15 44.74
C GLN A 529 26.93 -17.01 43.72
N LEU A 530 27.81 -17.09 42.71
CA LEU A 530 27.83 -16.13 41.60
C LEU A 530 26.55 -16.22 40.76
N ILE A 531 26.09 -17.43 40.45
CA ILE A 531 24.79 -17.65 39.78
C ILE A 531 23.64 -17.13 40.64
N PHE A 532 23.62 -17.38 41.95
CA PHE A 532 22.57 -16.90 42.87
C PHE A 532 22.62 -15.37 43.07
N ALA A 533 23.79 -14.75 42.99
CA ALA A 533 23.92 -13.29 42.97
C ALA A 533 23.26 -12.71 41.71
N LEU A 534 23.47 -13.37 40.56
CA LEU A 534 22.81 -13.02 39.30
C LEU A 534 21.29 -13.33 39.30
N SER A 535 20.82 -14.33 40.07
CA SER A 535 19.38 -14.67 40.15
C SER A 535 18.56 -13.57 40.81
N LYS A 536 19.11 -12.91 41.84
CA LYS A 536 18.48 -11.77 42.51
C LYS A 536 18.28 -10.57 41.59
N TRP A 537 19.10 -10.46 40.55
CA TRP A 537 19.00 -9.42 39.52
C TRP A 537 17.88 -9.76 38.52
N ALA A 538 17.72 -11.05 38.16
CA ALA A 538 16.68 -11.51 37.23
C ALA A 538 15.25 -11.53 37.83
N GLU A 539 15.08 -11.63 39.15
CA GLU A 539 13.78 -11.85 39.80
C GLU A 539 12.82 -10.63 39.84
N ILE A 540 13.21 -9.43 39.37
CA ILE A 540 12.38 -8.22 39.48
C ILE A 540 12.29 -7.47 38.14
N PRO A 541 11.19 -7.62 37.37
CA PRO A 541 10.91 -6.76 36.22
C PRO A 541 10.83 -5.28 36.66
N GLU A 542 11.24 -4.35 35.77
CA GLU A 542 11.06 -2.89 35.91
C GLU A 542 11.91 -2.17 36.97
N ARG A 543 12.85 -2.85 37.65
CA ARG A 543 13.70 -2.18 38.65
C ARG A 543 14.87 -1.44 37.99
N ILE A 544 14.96 -0.14 38.23
CA ILE A 544 16.20 0.63 38.00
C ILE A 544 17.20 0.18 39.07
N PHE A 545 18.21 -0.59 38.66
CA PHE A 545 19.32 -0.95 39.53
C PHE A 545 20.10 0.30 39.90
N ASP A 546 20.42 0.48 41.18
CA ASP A 546 21.32 1.54 41.59
C ASP A 546 22.76 1.24 41.12
N GLU A 547 23.65 2.24 41.20
CA GLU A 547 25.03 2.14 40.71
C GLU A 547 25.80 0.98 41.38
N ALA A 548 25.49 0.64 42.63
CA ALA A 548 26.15 -0.46 43.33
C ALA A 548 25.63 -1.82 42.86
N GLU A 549 24.33 -1.95 42.59
CA GLU A 549 23.72 -3.16 42.03
C GLU A 549 24.18 -3.41 40.58
N GLN A 550 24.39 -2.36 39.78
CA GLN A 550 24.95 -2.47 38.42
C GLN A 550 26.41 -2.92 38.43
N ILE A 551 27.24 -2.34 39.31
CA ILE A 551 28.65 -2.75 39.48
C ILE A 551 28.71 -4.23 39.91
N LEU A 552 27.89 -4.63 40.88
CA LEU A 552 27.86 -6.01 41.35
C LEU A 552 27.44 -7.00 40.24
N PHE A 553 26.47 -6.63 39.40
CA PHE A 553 26.04 -7.45 38.27
C PHE A 553 27.18 -7.64 37.26
N HIS A 554 27.83 -6.56 36.84
CA HIS A 554 28.96 -6.61 35.91
C HIS A 554 30.12 -7.44 36.48
N ASP A 555 30.53 -7.19 37.73
CA ASP A 555 31.60 -7.95 38.40
C ASP A 555 31.24 -9.44 38.53
N SER A 556 29.96 -9.77 38.74
CA SER A 556 29.49 -11.16 38.82
C SER A 556 29.56 -11.87 37.48
N LEU A 557 29.19 -11.21 36.37
CA LEU A 557 29.32 -11.79 35.02
C LEU A 557 30.79 -12.07 34.69
N LYS A 558 31.68 -11.13 35.03
CA LYS A 558 33.11 -11.27 34.78
C LYS A 558 33.73 -12.40 35.60
N HIS A 559 33.49 -12.44 36.91
CA HIS A 559 34.00 -13.53 37.75
C HIS A 559 33.42 -14.89 37.34
N LEU A 560 32.15 -14.94 36.91
CA LEU A 560 31.55 -16.17 36.40
C LEU A 560 32.26 -16.64 35.12
N LYS A 561 32.58 -15.73 34.21
CA LYS A 561 33.35 -16.05 33.01
C LYS A 561 34.75 -16.58 33.36
N ASP A 562 35.50 -15.84 34.17
CA ASP A 562 36.86 -16.22 34.57
C ASP A 562 36.86 -17.63 35.22
N TRP A 563 35.86 -17.90 36.06
CA TRP A 563 35.67 -19.22 36.70
C TRP A 563 35.37 -20.33 35.70
N ILE A 564 34.52 -20.09 34.69
CA ILE A 564 34.22 -21.09 33.64
C ILE A 564 35.46 -21.35 32.78
N ASP A 565 36.16 -20.30 32.36
CA ASP A 565 37.38 -20.42 31.54
C ASP A 565 38.42 -21.29 32.29
N ASP A 566 38.70 -20.99 33.57
CA ASP A 566 39.62 -21.76 34.41
C ASP A 566 39.20 -23.23 34.62
N LEU A 567 37.89 -23.52 34.58
CA LEU A 567 37.33 -24.85 34.80
C LEU A 567 37.51 -25.77 33.60
N ILE A 568 37.37 -25.26 32.37
CA ILE A 568 37.20 -26.10 31.17
C ILE A 568 38.20 -25.85 30.04
N GLU A 569 39.07 -24.84 30.10
CA GLU A 569 40.02 -24.49 29.02
C GLU A 569 40.77 -25.71 28.47
N ASP A 570 41.26 -26.59 29.35
CA ASP A 570 42.05 -27.78 29.00
C ASP A 570 41.25 -28.93 28.34
N ILE A 571 39.91 -28.86 28.26
CA ILE A 571 39.04 -29.93 27.71
C ILE A 571 38.20 -29.52 26.52
N LEU A 572 38.15 -28.24 26.17
CA LEU A 572 37.33 -27.73 25.07
C LEU A 572 37.71 -28.33 23.72
N GLU A 573 38.98 -28.61 23.46
CA GLU A 573 39.40 -29.19 22.19
C GLU A 573 38.91 -30.63 21.97
N ASP A 574 38.88 -31.43 23.03
CA ASP A 574 38.71 -32.89 22.94
C ASP A 574 37.26 -33.35 23.21
N ASN A 575 36.37 -32.45 23.64
CA ASN A 575 34.97 -32.75 23.89
C ASN A 575 34.02 -31.73 23.23
N ALA A 576 33.32 -32.18 22.18
CA ALA A 576 32.38 -31.34 21.42
C ALA A 576 31.17 -30.89 22.25
N GLU A 577 30.60 -31.75 23.12
CA GLU A 577 29.42 -31.41 23.92
C GLU A 577 29.73 -30.29 24.93
N ILE A 578 30.87 -30.40 25.62
CA ILE A 578 31.35 -29.37 26.56
C ILE A 578 31.68 -28.08 25.82
N ARG A 579 32.32 -28.18 24.64
CA ARG A 579 32.64 -27.01 23.81
C ARG A 579 31.40 -26.29 23.31
N HIS A 580 30.37 -27.02 22.86
CA HIS A 580 29.09 -26.44 22.43
C HIS A 580 28.41 -25.69 23.57
N LEU A 581 28.36 -26.28 24.77
CA LEU A 581 27.84 -25.61 25.97
C LEU A 581 28.65 -24.36 26.31
N TYR A 582 29.98 -24.44 26.28
CA TYR A 582 30.85 -23.29 26.51
C TYR A 582 30.58 -22.15 25.54
N ILE A 583 30.52 -22.45 24.23
CA ILE A 583 30.25 -21.43 23.19
C ILE A 583 28.93 -20.71 23.48
N LEU A 584 27.87 -21.45 23.83
CA LEU A 584 26.56 -20.83 24.13
C LEU A 584 26.61 -19.99 25.41
N ILE A 585 27.32 -20.45 26.45
CA ILE A 585 27.49 -19.72 27.71
C ILE A 585 28.31 -18.45 27.47
N ASP A 586 29.45 -18.55 26.80
CA ASP A 586 30.35 -17.43 26.54
C ASP A 586 29.70 -16.39 25.62
N LEU A 587 28.93 -16.82 24.61
CA LEU A 587 28.09 -15.91 23.81
C LEU A 587 27.08 -15.15 24.68
N ALA A 588 26.37 -15.83 25.58
CA ALA A 588 25.39 -15.20 26.45
C ALA A 588 26.06 -14.21 27.42
N LEU A 589 27.21 -14.57 28.02
CA LEU A 589 27.97 -13.71 28.92
C LEU A 589 28.51 -12.47 28.20
N ALA A 590 29.12 -12.64 27.03
CA ALA A 590 29.62 -11.53 26.22
C ALA A 590 28.48 -10.60 25.76
N ALA A 591 27.35 -11.16 25.33
CA ALA A 591 26.18 -10.36 24.95
C ALA A 591 25.59 -9.58 26.13
N LEU A 592 25.41 -10.20 27.30
CA LEU A 592 24.89 -9.53 28.50
C LEU A 592 25.84 -8.44 28.99
N THR A 593 27.14 -8.71 29.00
CA THR A 593 28.19 -7.74 29.36
C THR A 593 28.15 -6.55 28.41
N GLY A 594 28.11 -6.81 27.09
CA GLY A 594 28.08 -5.76 26.10
C GLY A 594 26.80 -4.93 26.11
N MET A 595 25.64 -5.56 26.30
CA MET A 595 24.35 -4.86 26.43
C MET A 595 24.34 -3.91 27.61
N HIS A 596 24.97 -4.31 28.72
CA HIS A 596 25.14 -3.47 29.90
C HIS A 596 26.14 -2.33 29.65
N ASP A 597 27.36 -2.65 29.23
CA ASP A 597 28.47 -1.70 29.14
C ASP A 597 28.24 -0.61 28.08
N ASP A 598 27.66 -0.98 26.94
CA ASP A 598 27.31 -0.04 25.87
C ASP A 598 25.94 0.62 26.08
N LYS A 599 25.27 0.33 27.20
CA LYS A 599 23.98 0.90 27.61
C LYS A 599 22.88 0.70 26.56
N ILE A 600 22.80 -0.49 25.98
CA ILE A 600 21.85 -0.82 24.91
C ILE A 600 20.40 -0.66 25.39
N PHE A 601 20.13 -0.91 26.68
CA PHE A 601 18.82 -0.69 27.29
C PHE A 601 18.37 0.78 27.24
N GLU A 602 19.31 1.73 27.32
CA GLU A 602 19.02 3.18 27.31
C GLU A 602 19.14 3.78 25.91
N ARG A 603 20.13 3.33 25.13
CA ARG A 603 20.53 3.93 23.85
C ARG A 603 19.99 3.19 22.63
N GLY A 604 19.50 1.97 22.83
CA GLY A 604 19.02 1.09 21.79
C GLY A 604 20.12 0.37 21.03
N PHE A 605 19.75 -0.66 20.27
CA PHE A 605 20.70 -1.50 19.52
C PHE A 605 21.51 -0.71 18.49
N ASP A 606 20.91 0.30 17.87
CA ASP A 606 21.57 1.07 16.83
C ASP A 606 22.81 1.85 17.33
N SER A 607 23.00 1.99 18.66
CA SER A 607 24.15 2.68 19.24
C SER A 607 25.48 1.94 19.10
N ILE A 608 25.46 0.66 18.70
CA ILE A 608 26.65 -0.18 18.49
C ILE A 608 26.83 -0.57 17.01
N ASN A 609 26.07 0.03 16.10
CA ASN A 609 26.18 -0.26 14.65
C ASN A 609 27.48 0.25 14.03
N ASP A 610 28.32 0.99 14.75
CA ASP A 610 29.65 1.41 14.33
C ASP A 610 30.72 0.30 14.40
N MET A 611 30.36 -0.88 14.93
CA MET A 611 31.22 -2.06 15.00
C MET A 611 30.62 -3.25 14.21
N ASP A 612 31.50 -4.12 13.72
CA ASP A 612 31.11 -5.46 13.27
C ASP A 612 30.75 -6.34 14.48
N PHE A 613 29.81 -7.28 14.32
CA PHE A 613 29.34 -8.12 15.42
C PHE A 613 30.45 -8.96 16.08
N ARG A 614 31.40 -9.51 15.31
CA ARG A 614 32.53 -10.26 15.88
C ARG A 614 33.46 -9.36 16.68
N ASP A 615 33.71 -8.16 16.19
CA ASP A 615 34.52 -7.16 16.90
C ASP A 615 33.84 -6.71 18.20
N TRP A 616 32.51 -6.59 18.20
CA TRP A 616 31.73 -6.28 19.38
C TRP A 616 31.77 -7.41 20.42
N LEU A 617 31.63 -8.67 19.99
CA LEU A 617 31.80 -9.83 20.87
C LEU A 617 33.19 -9.87 21.52
N ARG A 618 34.25 -9.65 20.73
CA ARG A 618 35.63 -9.61 21.22
C ARG A 618 35.85 -8.50 22.24
N LYS A 619 35.32 -7.30 21.99
CA LYS A 619 35.38 -6.16 22.92
C LYS A 619 34.80 -6.51 24.29
N HIS A 620 33.76 -7.34 24.32
CA HIS A 620 33.03 -7.73 25.54
C HIS A 620 33.43 -9.10 26.10
N GLY A 621 34.62 -9.58 25.72
CA GLY A 621 35.26 -10.72 26.36
C GLY A 621 34.95 -12.09 25.76
N ALA A 622 34.24 -12.19 24.63
CA ALA A 622 34.05 -13.48 23.97
C ALA A 622 35.41 -14.13 23.63
N ASN A 623 35.50 -15.45 23.81
CA ASN A 623 36.68 -16.24 23.52
C ASN A 623 37.00 -16.21 22.01
N GLU A 624 38.25 -15.83 21.67
CA GLU A 624 38.68 -15.67 20.27
C GLU A 624 38.72 -17.00 19.51
N GLU A 625 39.16 -18.06 20.17
CA GLU A 625 39.41 -19.37 19.56
C GLU A 625 38.11 -20.13 19.33
N PHE A 626 37.23 -20.15 20.34
CA PHE A 626 36.04 -21.00 20.31
C PHE A 626 34.76 -20.23 19.94
N THR A 627 34.61 -18.99 20.39
CA THR A 627 33.29 -18.31 20.39
C THR A 627 33.12 -17.35 19.22
N VAL A 628 34.07 -16.43 19.01
CA VAL A 628 33.96 -15.35 18.02
C VAL A 628 33.78 -15.88 16.59
N ASN A 629 34.41 -17.00 16.27
CA ASN A 629 34.33 -17.66 14.95
C ASN A 629 33.51 -18.96 14.97
N SER A 630 32.74 -19.19 16.04
CA SER A 630 31.90 -20.38 16.21
C SER A 630 30.87 -20.55 15.09
N ALA A 631 30.40 -21.78 14.88
CA ALA A 631 29.39 -22.05 13.87
C ALA A 631 28.07 -21.25 14.05
N PRO A 632 27.53 -21.04 15.27
CA PRO A 632 26.37 -20.16 15.47
C PRO A 632 26.63 -18.69 15.10
N VAL A 633 27.84 -18.16 15.32
CA VAL A 633 28.18 -16.79 14.91
C VAL A 633 28.38 -16.70 13.40
N ARG A 634 28.96 -17.71 12.75
CA ARG A 634 29.02 -17.74 11.27
C ARG A 634 27.62 -17.82 10.66
N ALA A 635 26.73 -18.61 11.26
CA ALA A 635 25.36 -18.81 10.78
C ALA A 635 24.61 -17.48 10.62
N VAL A 636 24.77 -16.53 11.54
CA VAL A 636 24.09 -15.24 11.42
C VAL A 636 24.63 -14.35 10.30
N TYR A 637 25.86 -14.54 9.83
CA TYR A 637 26.40 -13.85 8.65
C TYR A 637 25.87 -14.49 7.36
N ASP A 638 25.88 -15.82 7.30
CA ASP A 638 25.41 -16.62 6.16
C ASP A 638 23.93 -16.35 5.86
N LEU A 639 23.09 -16.38 6.91
CA LEU A 639 21.64 -16.15 6.82
C LEU A 639 21.27 -14.83 6.13
N VAL A 640 22.14 -13.83 6.20
CA VAL A 640 21.92 -12.51 5.59
C VAL A 640 22.97 -12.15 4.55
N PHE A 641 23.72 -13.13 4.05
CA PHE A 641 24.78 -12.93 3.05
C PHE A 641 25.70 -11.73 3.39
N ALA A 642 26.14 -11.61 4.65
CA ALA A 642 26.90 -10.48 5.17
C ALA A 642 28.38 -10.49 4.73
N TYR A 643 28.63 -10.68 3.44
CA TYR A 643 29.95 -10.76 2.81
C TYR A 643 30.07 -9.66 1.75
N VAL A 644 30.90 -8.66 2.01
CA VAL A 644 31.02 -7.49 1.11
C VAL A 644 31.57 -7.93 -0.25
N ASP A 645 30.90 -7.51 -1.33
CA ASP A 645 31.17 -7.91 -2.72
C ASP A 645 31.07 -9.44 -2.97
N GLY A 646 30.46 -10.18 -2.03
CA GLY A 646 30.38 -11.63 -2.04
C GLY A 646 31.67 -12.34 -1.59
N ASP A 647 32.68 -11.59 -1.15
CA ASP A 647 33.95 -12.15 -0.66
C ASP A 647 33.81 -12.62 0.79
N ILE A 648 33.94 -13.93 0.99
CA ILE A 648 33.79 -14.61 2.28
C ILE A 648 34.82 -14.16 3.32
N ASN A 649 35.95 -13.60 2.88
CA ASN A 649 36.97 -13.06 3.78
C ASN A 649 36.64 -11.63 4.25
N LYS A 650 35.56 -11.04 3.74
CA LYS A 650 35.06 -9.71 4.07
C LYS A 650 33.70 -9.78 4.74
N ALA A 651 33.57 -10.65 5.75
CA ALA A 651 32.41 -10.69 6.63
C ALA A 651 32.19 -9.32 7.27
N ASN A 652 30.97 -8.79 7.20
CA ASN A 652 30.64 -7.48 7.73
C ASN A 652 29.15 -7.35 8.06
N PHE A 653 28.82 -7.32 9.35
CA PHE A 653 27.46 -7.15 9.84
C PHE A 653 27.46 -6.22 11.06
N GLU A 654 26.77 -5.09 10.95
CA GLU A 654 26.69 -4.13 12.06
C GLU A 654 26.09 -4.78 13.33
N ALA A 655 26.78 -4.60 14.45
CA ALA A 655 26.56 -5.40 15.66
C ALA A 655 25.15 -5.27 16.25
N GLY A 656 24.57 -4.06 16.23
CA GLY A 656 23.25 -3.79 16.79
C GLY A 656 22.13 -4.50 16.02
N THR A 657 22.17 -4.44 14.69
CA THR A 657 21.21 -5.14 13.85
C THR A 657 21.36 -6.65 13.95
N CYS A 658 22.60 -7.17 13.99
CA CYS A 658 22.87 -8.59 14.18
C CYS A 658 22.33 -9.10 15.53
N LEU A 659 22.67 -8.41 16.63
CA LEU A 659 22.23 -8.78 17.98
C LEU A 659 20.69 -8.73 18.09
N ARG A 660 20.05 -7.66 17.61
CA ARG A 660 18.58 -7.52 17.60
C ARG A 660 17.91 -8.68 16.85
N GLY A 661 18.38 -9.00 15.64
CA GLY A 661 17.85 -10.09 14.84
C GLY A 661 18.01 -11.45 15.53
N SER A 662 19.18 -11.70 16.12
CA SER A 662 19.48 -12.94 16.84
C SER A 662 18.59 -13.12 18.07
N LEU A 663 18.39 -12.06 18.87
CA LEU A 663 17.51 -12.09 20.04
C LEU A 663 16.05 -12.35 19.64
N ARG A 664 15.54 -11.69 18.58
CA ARG A 664 14.18 -11.96 18.08
C ARG A 664 14.02 -13.40 17.61
N MET A 665 15.01 -13.92 16.89
CA MET A 665 15.01 -15.29 16.40
C MET A 665 14.86 -16.29 17.55
N VAL A 666 15.68 -16.18 18.59
CA VAL A 666 15.72 -17.15 19.69
C VAL A 666 14.57 -16.97 20.69
N PHE A 667 14.18 -15.73 20.99
CA PHE A 667 13.26 -15.45 22.09
C PHE A 667 11.83 -15.16 21.65
N CYS A 668 11.62 -14.57 20.48
CA CYS A 668 10.32 -14.04 20.05
C CYS A 668 9.55 -14.92 19.05
N TYR A 669 10.06 -16.11 18.71
CA TYR A 669 9.33 -17.01 17.81
C TYR A 669 8.09 -17.65 18.47
N GLU A 670 7.10 -17.99 17.66
CA GLU A 670 5.91 -18.76 18.03
C GLU A 670 5.76 -20.01 17.15
N GLY A 671 5.24 -21.10 17.72
CA GLY A 671 5.27 -22.40 17.07
C GLY A 671 6.71 -22.89 16.89
N GLY A 672 7.14 -23.13 15.65
CA GLY A 672 8.54 -23.51 15.34
C GLY A 672 9.46 -22.30 15.24
N ILE A 673 10.77 -22.50 15.45
CA ILE A 673 11.81 -21.47 15.22
C ILE A 673 11.78 -20.97 13.77
N MET A 674 11.43 -21.87 12.86
CA MET A 674 11.23 -21.64 11.43
C MET A 674 9.91 -22.25 10.98
N TRP A 675 9.49 -21.92 9.76
CA TRP A 675 8.27 -22.40 9.14
C TRP A 675 8.53 -22.66 7.65
N LYS A 676 8.36 -23.92 7.23
CA LYS A 676 8.58 -24.36 5.84
C LYS A 676 7.31 -24.19 5.01
N MET A 677 7.48 -23.55 3.87
CA MET A 677 6.45 -23.46 2.84
C MET A 677 6.20 -24.85 2.21
N GLN A 678 4.92 -25.15 1.91
CA GLN A 678 4.47 -26.45 1.39
C GLN A 678 4.23 -26.44 -0.14
N ALA A 679 4.75 -25.42 -0.82
CA ALA A 679 4.96 -25.25 -2.26
C ALA A 679 6.04 -24.15 -2.45
N GLY A 680 6.30 -23.70 -3.68
CA GLY A 680 7.25 -22.62 -3.91
C GLY A 680 6.79 -21.28 -3.35
N MET A 681 7.70 -20.35 -3.07
CA MET A 681 7.36 -19.05 -2.45
C MET A 681 6.38 -18.24 -3.31
N GLY A 682 6.52 -18.28 -4.64
CA GLY A 682 5.55 -17.72 -5.58
C GLY A 682 4.13 -18.24 -5.32
N ASP A 683 3.98 -19.54 -5.14
CA ASP A 683 2.68 -20.20 -5.00
C ASP A 683 2.08 -20.00 -3.59
N VAL A 684 2.93 -19.98 -2.56
CA VAL A 684 2.52 -19.86 -1.16
C VAL A 684 2.26 -18.41 -0.75
N VAL A 685 3.03 -17.45 -1.25
CA VAL A 685 3.02 -16.04 -0.82
C VAL A 685 2.38 -15.15 -1.88
N PHE A 686 2.89 -15.19 -3.12
CA PHE A 686 2.49 -14.21 -4.13
C PHE A 686 1.17 -14.56 -4.82
N THR A 687 0.86 -15.84 -5.01
CA THR A 687 -0.45 -16.27 -5.52
C THR A 687 -1.61 -15.75 -4.65
N PRO A 688 -1.65 -16.00 -3.33
CA PRO A 688 -2.77 -15.53 -2.54
C PRO A 688 -2.86 -13.99 -2.49
N LEU A 689 -1.72 -13.29 -2.36
CA LEU A 689 -1.70 -11.82 -2.42
C LEU A 689 -2.21 -11.30 -3.77
N TYR A 690 -1.75 -11.86 -4.88
CA TYR A 690 -2.22 -11.52 -6.22
C TYR A 690 -3.72 -11.74 -6.37
N GLN A 691 -4.23 -12.91 -5.96
CA GLN A 691 -5.65 -13.24 -6.09
C GLN A 691 -6.53 -12.28 -5.28
N VAL A 692 -6.15 -11.98 -4.04
CA VAL A 692 -6.86 -10.99 -3.21
C VAL A 692 -6.82 -9.61 -3.85
N LEU A 693 -5.64 -9.11 -4.21
CA LEU A 693 -5.48 -7.79 -4.81
C LEU A 693 -6.24 -7.66 -6.15
N LYS A 694 -6.20 -8.70 -6.98
CA LYS A 694 -6.94 -8.75 -8.24
C LYS A 694 -8.44 -8.74 -8.01
N ASN A 695 -8.95 -9.51 -7.04
CA ASN A 695 -10.37 -9.52 -6.66
C ASN A 695 -10.83 -8.17 -6.08
N ARG A 696 -9.94 -7.49 -5.36
CA ARG A 696 -10.14 -6.12 -4.85
C ARG A 696 -10.16 -5.08 -5.99
N GLY A 697 -9.64 -5.39 -7.17
CA GLY A 697 -9.65 -4.52 -8.35
C GLY A 697 -8.34 -3.77 -8.60
N VAL A 698 -7.23 -4.18 -7.96
CA VAL A 698 -5.89 -3.71 -8.30
C VAL A 698 -5.53 -4.15 -9.71
N LYS A 699 -4.99 -3.22 -10.51
CA LYS A 699 -4.57 -3.48 -11.89
C LYS A 699 -3.12 -3.96 -11.90
N PHE A 700 -2.84 -4.98 -12.72
CA PHE A 700 -1.48 -5.51 -12.89
C PHE A 700 -1.07 -5.37 -14.35
N ASN A 701 -0.02 -4.57 -14.58
CA ASN A 701 0.58 -4.30 -15.87
C ASN A 701 1.90 -5.07 -15.96
N TYR A 702 1.82 -6.31 -16.44
CA TYR A 702 2.99 -7.17 -16.69
C TYR A 702 3.76 -6.72 -17.93
N PHE A 703 5.00 -7.17 -18.06
CA PHE A 703 5.89 -6.81 -19.17
C PHE A 703 6.17 -5.31 -19.28
N ASN A 704 6.16 -4.62 -18.14
CA ASN A 704 6.41 -3.18 -18.03
C ASN A 704 7.71 -2.98 -17.25
N LYS A 705 8.79 -2.67 -17.96
CA LYS A 705 10.09 -2.36 -17.37
C LYS A 705 10.16 -0.85 -17.09
N VAL A 706 10.26 -0.48 -15.82
CA VAL A 706 10.52 0.92 -15.43
C VAL A 706 11.94 1.29 -15.84
N GLU A 707 12.08 2.34 -16.63
CA GLU A 707 13.38 2.82 -17.11
C GLU A 707 13.87 4.04 -16.32
N GLU A 708 12.99 5.00 -16.02
CA GLU A 708 13.39 6.26 -15.38
C GLU A 708 12.21 6.94 -14.64
N LEU A 709 12.46 7.43 -13.43
CA LEU A 709 11.62 8.44 -12.77
C LEU A 709 12.19 9.81 -13.06
N VAL A 710 11.34 10.74 -13.52
CA VAL A 710 11.75 12.07 -13.97
C VAL A 710 11.10 13.13 -13.07
N PRO A 711 11.89 14.03 -12.45
CA PRO A 711 11.34 15.12 -11.64
C PRO A 711 10.58 16.11 -12.53
N ASP A 712 9.56 16.73 -11.98
CA ASP A 712 8.81 17.77 -12.65
C ASP A 712 9.74 18.99 -12.89
N PRO A 713 9.81 19.52 -14.12
CA PRO A 713 10.68 20.65 -14.45
C PRO A 713 10.28 21.96 -13.74
N ASP A 714 8.99 22.15 -13.45
CA ASP A 714 8.45 23.33 -12.78
C ASP A 714 8.42 23.17 -11.25
N ASN A 715 8.31 21.92 -10.78
CA ASN A 715 8.42 21.58 -9.35
C ASN A 715 9.38 20.38 -9.12
N PRO A 716 10.69 20.62 -9.01
CA PRO A 716 11.69 19.54 -8.88
C PRO A 716 11.60 18.76 -7.56
N THR A 717 10.68 19.10 -6.66
CA THR A 717 10.33 18.33 -5.44
C THR A 717 9.20 17.33 -5.67
N GLN A 718 8.81 17.10 -6.92
CA GLN A 718 7.78 16.16 -7.33
C GLN A 718 8.26 15.34 -8.52
N ILE A 719 7.83 14.07 -8.61
CA ILE A 719 8.01 13.27 -9.81
C ILE A 719 6.90 13.61 -10.80
N GLY A 720 7.28 14.14 -11.97
CA GLY A 720 6.37 14.53 -13.04
C GLY A 720 6.08 13.42 -14.05
N GLU A 721 7.01 12.48 -14.22
CA GLU A 721 6.88 11.41 -15.22
C GLU A 721 7.55 10.09 -14.78
N ILE A 722 6.94 8.96 -15.15
CA ILE A 722 7.52 7.62 -15.08
C ILE A 722 7.66 7.09 -16.51
N LYS A 723 8.88 6.74 -16.91
CA LYS A 723 9.17 6.13 -18.22
C LYS A 723 9.21 4.62 -18.11
N ILE A 724 8.51 3.95 -19.00
CA ILE A 724 8.35 2.50 -19.01
C ILE A 724 8.58 1.96 -20.42
N THR A 725 9.38 0.91 -20.55
CA THR A 725 9.44 0.09 -21.76
C THR A 725 8.41 -1.04 -21.68
N GLN A 726 7.50 -1.10 -22.64
CA GLN A 726 6.63 -2.27 -22.84
C GLN A 726 7.44 -3.37 -23.53
N GLN A 727 7.66 -4.49 -22.85
CA GLN A 727 8.53 -5.56 -23.34
C GLN A 727 7.86 -6.40 -24.43
N VAL A 728 6.56 -6.67 -24.31
CA VAL A 728 5.79 -7.44 -25.30
C VAL A 728 4.38 -6.86 -25.47
N GLN A 729 3.74 -7.19 -26.59
CA GLN A 729 2.34 -6.93 -26.84
C GLN A 729 1.51 -8.18 -26.54
N LEU A 730 0.48 -8.01 -25.73
CA LEU A 730 -0.50 -9.06 -25.42
C LEU A 730 -1.56 -9.15 -26.51
N ASN A 731 -2.00 -10.37 -26.84
CA ASN A 731 -2.98 -10.60 -27.91
C ASN A 731 -4.43 -10.20 -27.54
N SER A 732 -4.73 -10.10 -26.25
CA SER A 732 -6.06 -9.80 -25.71
C SER A 732 -6.17 -8.39 -25.12
N GLY A 733 -5.18 -7.52 -25.37
CA GLY A 733 -5.09 -6.17 -24.84
C GLY A 733 -4.16 -6.04 -23.62
N PRO A 734 -3.74 -4.81 -23.27
CA PRO A 734 -2.63 -4.55 -22.35
C PRO A 734 -2.86 -5.00 -20.90
N GLU A 735 -4.11 -5.15 -20.45
CA GLU A 735 -4.45 -5.56 -19.08
C GLU A 735 -4.87 -7.04 -18.95
N HIS A 736 -4.84 -7.82 -20.04
CA HIS A 736 -5.39 -9.18 -20.11
C HIS A 736 -4.31 -10.27 -20.07
N TYR A 737 -3.33 -10.15 -19.18
CA TYR A 737 -2.41 -11.25 -18.87
C TYR A 737 -2.89 -12.02 -17.64
N HIS A 738 -3.11 -13.32 -17.80
CA HIS A 738 -3.45 -14.26 -16.74
C HIS A 738 -2.18 -15.06 -16.38
N PRO A 739 -1.47 -14.68 -15.30
CA PRO A 739 -0.10 -15.13 -15.07
C PRO A 739 0.02 -16.50 -14.41
N LEU A 740 -1.09 -17.08 -13.93
CA LEU A 740 -1.08 -18.32 -13.16
C LEU A 740 -1.44 -19.53 -14.01
N VAL A 741 -0.77 -20.64 -13.78
CA VAL A 741 -1.08 -21.97 -14.30
C VAL A 741 -1.58 -22.88 -13.19
N ASN A 742 -2.39 -23.88 -13.53
CA ASN A 742 -2.90 -24.84 -12.54
C ASN A 742 -2.03 -26.10 -12.51
N VAL A 743 -1.31 -26.32 -11.40
CA VAL A 743 -0.51 -27.53 -11.16
C VAL A 743 -1.10 -28.28 -9.98
N LYS A 744 -1.63 -29.49 -10.22
CA LYS A 744 -2.27 -30.32 -9.19
C LYS A 744 -3.36 -29.60 -8.36
N GLY A 745 -4.15 -28.73 -9.01
CA GLY A 745 -5.22 -27.97 -8.36
C GLY A 745 -4.76 -26.70 -7.63
N LEU A 746 -3.46 -26.38 -7.65
CA LEU A 746 -2.88 -25.18 -7.08
C LEU A 746 -2.58 -24.17 -8.19
N ALA A 747 -2.87 -22.89 -7.95
CA ALA A 747 -2.53 -21.81 -8.87
C ALA A 747 -1.08 -21.37 -8.65
N CYS A 748 -0.25 -21.53 -9.68
CA CYS A 748 1.20 -21.42 -9.59
C CYS A 748 1.76 -20.49 -10.66
N TRP A 749 2.97 -19.96 -10.43
CA TRP A 749 3.66 -19.11 -11.42
C TRP A 749 4.53 -19.95 -12.35
N PRO A 750 4.45 -19.79 -13.69
CA PRO A 750 5.32 -20.52 -14.61
C PRO A 750 6.75 -19.97 -14.59
N SER A 751 7.75 -20.82 -14.87
CA SER A 751 9.16 -20.40 -14.96
C SER A 751 9.50 -19.63 -16.24
N GLU A 752 8.57 -19.60 -17.22
CA GLU A 752 8.67 -18.84 -18.46
C GLU A 752 7.34 -18.11 -18.75
N PRO A 753 7.34 -17.05 -19.59
CA PRO A 753 6.10 -16.39 -20.01
C PRO A 753 5.11 -17.34 -20.70
N LEU A 754 3.81 -17.09 -20.49
CA LEU A 754 2.74 -17.78 -21.22
C LEU A 754 2.63 -17.23 -22.64
N ASN A 755 3.39 -17.88 -23.53
CA ASN A 755 3.59 -17.46 -24.92
C ASN A 755 2.30 -17.38 -25.74
N ASP A 756 1.26 -18.14 -25.38
CA ASP A 756 -0.05 -18.15 -26.02
C ASP A 756 -0.86 -16.86 -25.76
N GLN A 757 -0.46 -16.05 -24.78
CA GLN A 757 -1.06 -14.74 -24.48
C GLN A 757 -0.28 -13.57 -25.12
N ILE A 758 0.89 -13.84 -25.73
CA ILE A 758 1.75 -12.85 -26.39
C ILE A 758 1.49 -12.90 -27.90
N VAL A 759 1.66 -11.77 -28.60
CA VAL A 759 1.61 -11.73 -30.08
C VAL A 759 2.56 -12.78 -30.67
N GLU A 760 2.01 -13.66 -31.52
CA GLU A 760 2.67 -14.88 -32.04
C GLU A 760 4.10 -14.65 -32.53
N LYS A 761 4.32 -13.61 -33.35
CA LYS A 761 5.66 -13.29 -33.86
C LYS A 761 6.65 -12.90 -32.75
N GLN A 762 6.21 -12.17 -31.72
CA GLN A 762 7.08 -11.82 -30.59
C GLN A 762 7.38 -13.07 -29.76
N ALA A 763 6.36 -13.87 -29.42
CA ALA A 763 6.53 -15.13 -28.70
C ALA A 763 7.52 -16.07 -29.40
N GLY A 764 7.41 -16.24 -30.72
CA GLY A 764 8.33 -17.05 -31.50
C GLY A 764 9.79 -16.53 -31.47
N LEU A 765 10.00 -15.22 -31.45
CA LEU A 765 11.35 -14.64 -31.31
C LEU A 765 11.92 -14.84 -29.90
N LEU A 766 11.11 -14.65 -28.86
CA LEU A 766 11.54 -14.89 -27.48
C LEU A 766 12.04 -16.33 -27.30
N GLN A 767 11.29 -17.30 -27.85
CA GLN A 767 11.65 -18.72 -27.80
C GLN A 767 12.88 -19.03 -28.65
N ALA A 768 12.95 -18.54 -29.89
CA ALA A 768 14.05 -18.82 -30.81
C ALA A 768 15.41 -18.29 -30.32
N HIS A 769 15.39 -17.22 -29.52
CA HIS A 769 16.59 -16.57 -28.99
C HIS A 769 16.80 -16.80 -27.49
N ASN A 770 15.97 -17.63 -26.84
CA ASN A 770 16.04 -17.94 -25.41
C ASN A 770 16.10 -16.67 -24.52
N ILE A 771 15.15 -15.75 -24.74
CA ILE A 771 15.14 -14.44 -24.10
C ILE A 771 14.64 -14.52 -22.66
N ASN A 772 15.46 -14.06 -21.72
CA ASN A 772 15.02 -13.73 -20.38
C ASN A 772 14.52 -12.27 -20.32
N LEU A 773 13.22 -12.08 -20.08
CA LEU A 773 12.59 -10.76 -19.94
C LEU A 773 12.77 -10.16 -18.54
N GLU A 774 13.24 -10.91 -17.55
CA GLU A 774 13.54 -10.41 -16.20
C GLU A 774 14.98 -9.88 -16.08
N SER A 775 15.81 -10.02 -17.12
CA SER A 775 17.23 -9.57 -17.08
C SER A 775 17.47 -8.20 -17.72
N SER A 776 18.24 -7.38 -17.03
CA SER A 776 18.70 -6.05 -17.49
C SER A 776 19.70 -6.14 -18.64
N TRP A 777 20.44 -7.26 -18.74
CA TRP A 777 21.37 -7.57 -19.84
C TRP A 777 20.70 -8.32 -21.00
N SER A 778 19.36 -8.35 -21.07
CA SER A 778 18.65 -8.97 -22.18
C SER A 778 18.91 -8.24 -23.50
N ASN A 779 19.22 -8.98 -24.57
CA ASN A 779 19.36 -8.45 -25.93
C ASN A 779 18.01 -8.33 -26.68
N TRP A 780 16.90 -8.49 -25.96
CA TRP A 780 15.55 -8.42 -26.53
C TRP A 780 15.27 -7.12 -27.31
N PRO A 781 15.65 -5.91 -26.84
CA PRO A 781 15.40 -4.69 -27.58
C PRO A 781 16.01 -4.70 -29.00
N GLU A 782 17.24 -5.24 -29.13
CA GLU A 782 17.94 -5.34 -30.42
C GLU A 782 17.26 -6.35 -31.35
N ILE A 783 16.87 -7.51 -30.83
CA ILE A 783 16.16 -8.55 -31.59
C ILE A 783 14.80 -8.02 -32.07
N TYR A 784 14.07 -7.34 -31.18
CA TYR A 784 12.81 -6.71 -31.52
C TYR A 784 13.00 -5.65 -32.62
N GLU A 785 13.95 -4.74 -32.47
CA GLU A 785 14.20 -3.70 -33.46
C GLU A 785 14.59 -4.27 -34.83
N ASN A 786 15.46 -5.29 -34.86
CA ASN A 786 15.83 -6.00 -36.08
C ASN A 786 14.62 -6.67 -36.76
N ALA A 787 13.68 -7.21 -35.97
CA ALA A 787 12.50 -7.91 -36.50
C ALA A 787 11.35 -6.99 -36.92
N TYR A 788 11.24 -5.78 -36.34
CA TYR A 788 10.10 -4.86 -36.53
C TYR A 788 10.48 -3.50 -37.13
N GLY A 789 11.77 -3.19 -37.29
CA GLY A 789 12.27 -1.93 -37.85
C GLY A 789 12.01 -0.70 -36.97
N LYS A 790 11.73 -0.90 -35.68
CA LYS A 790 11.46 0.15 -34.68
C LYS A 790 11.78 -0.36 -33.27
N PRO A 791 12.16 0.51 -32.32
CA PRO A 791 12.42 0.12 -30.95
C PRO A 791 11.15 -0.38 -30.22
N LEU A 792 11.34 -0.99 -29.06
CA LEU A 792 10.24 -1.38 -28.17
C LEU A 792 9.39 -0.15 -27.78
N PRO A 793 8.05 -0.32 -27.65
CA PRO A 793 7.18 0.79 -27.28
C PRO A 793 7.56 1.41 -25.92
N GLN A 794 7.56 2.74 -25.88
CA GLN A 794 7.79 3.52 -24.67
C GLN A 794 6.46 4.09 -24.18
N ILE A 795 6.18 3.91 -22.90
CA ILE A 795 5.01 4.44 -22.19
C ILE A 795 5.53 5.53 -21.24
N SER A 796 4.85 6.67 -21.25
CA SER A 796 5.13 7.80 -20.37
C SER A 796 3.90 8.03 -19.51
N LEU A 797 4.00 7.75 -18.22
CA LEU A 797 2.95 8.06 -17.25
C LEU A 797 3.19 9.47 -16.73
N LYS A 798 2.15 10.30 -16.65
CA LYS A 798 2.24 11.70 -16.22
C LYS A 798 1.56 11.95 -14.88
N ALA A 799 2.17 12.78 -14.04
CA ALA A 799 1.60 13.19 -12.76
C ALA A 799 0.28 13.96 -12.95
N GLY A 800 -0.72 13.69 -12.11
CA GLY A 800 -2.06 14.30 -12.18
C GLY A 800 -2.99 13.68 -13.24
N GLU A 801 -2.43 13.03 -14.26
CA GLU A 801 -3.15 12.30 -15.31
C GLU A 801 -3.18 10.79 -15.02
N ASP A 802 -2.03 10.14 -14.93
CA ASP A 802 -1.90 8.68 -14.79
C ASP A 802 -1.62 8.24 -13.35
N PHE A 803 -0.94 9.09 -12.57
CA PHE A 803 -0.65 8.84 -11.17
C PHE A 803 -0.66 10.15 -10.37
N ASP A 804 -1.05 10.07 -9.11
CA ASP A 804 -0.92 11.14 -8.13
C ASP A 804 0.15 10.81 -7.09
N LYS A 805 0.36 9.51 -6.78
CA LYS A 805 1.41 8.99 -5.87
C LYS A 805 2.12 7.79 -6.50
N ILE A 806 3.35 7.57 -6.07
CA ILE A 806 4.20 6.44 -6.49
C ILE A 806 4.60 5.63 -5.26
N ILE A 807 4.40 4.31 -5.32
CA ILE A 807 5.05 3.34 -4.43
C ILE A 807 6.21 2.72 -5.21
N PHE A 808 7.44 3.05 -4.84
CA PHE A 808 8.65 2.51 -5.43
C PHE A 808 9.08 1.24 -4.68
N GLY A 809 8.79 0.08 -5.26
CA GLY A 809 9.08 -1.25 -4.70
C GLY A 809 10.26 -1.98 -5.34
N LEU A 810 11.09 -1.29 -6.14
CA LEU A 810 12.31 -1.87 -6.70
C LEU A 810 13.42 -1.92 -5.62
N SER A 811 14.30 -2.92 -5.69
CA SER A 811 15.40 -3.09 -4.74
C SER A 811 16.44 -1.97 -4.88
N LEU A 812 17.27 -1.78 -3.85
CA LEU A 812 18.27 -0.71 -3.79
C LEU A 812 19.22 -0.70 -4.99
N GLY A 813 19.61 -1.88 -5.50
CA GLY A 813 20.47 -1.98 -6.68
C GLY A 813 19.88 -1.34 -7.93
N SER A 814 18.55 -1.22 -8.04
CA SER A 814 17.87 -0.56 -9.15
C SER A 814 17.87 0.97 -9.06
N VAL A 815 18.03 1.54 -7.86
CA VAL A 815 17.89 3.00 -7.63
C VAL A 815 18.85 3.82 -8.52
N PRO A 816 20.16 3.53 -8.62
CA PRO A 816 21.06 4.29 -9.48
C PRO A 816 20.70 4.26 -10.98
N ILE A 817 19.97 3.22 -11.40
CA ILE A 817 19.59 3.00 -12.80
C ILE A 817 18.32 3.77 -13.15
N VAL A 818 17.30 3.70 -12.29
CA VAL A 818 15.97 4.27 -12.57
C VAL A 818 15.78 5.67 -11.98
N CYS A 819 16.64 6.10 -11.05
CA CYS A 819 16.58 7.41 -10.40
C CYS A 819 17.79 8.33 -10.69
N PRO A 820 18.45 8.30 -11.86
CA PRO A 820 19.70 9.05 -12.09
C PRO A 820 19.51 10.57 -11.98
N LYS A 821 18.31 11.08 -12.26
CA LYS A 821 17.96 12.50 -12.10
C LYS A 821 17.48 12.86 -10.70
N LEU A 822 17.02 11.89 -9.92
CA LEU A 822 16.53 12.11 -8.56
C LEU A 822 17.69 12.14 -7.57
N LEU A 823 18.71 11.29 -7.78
CA LEU A 823 19.85 11.17 -6.86
C LEU A 823 20.57 12.51 -6.60
N PRO A 824 20.92 13.33 -7.61
CA PRO A 824 21.53 14.64 -7.37
C PRO A 824 20.62 15.64 -6.63
N LEU A 825 19.30 15.41 -6.63
CA LEU A 825 18.30 16.27 -5.99
C LEU A 825 17.91 15.76 -4.58
N SER A 826 18.30 14.53 -4.24
CA SER A 826 17.97 13.88 -2.97
C SER A 826 19.25 13.44 -2.25
N PRO A 827 19.77 14.29 -1.33
CA PRO A 827 20.90 13.91 -0.49
C PRO A 827 20.64 12.63 0.32
N THR A 828 19.38 12.40 0.73
CA THR A 828 18.97 11.20 1.47
C THR A 828 19.10 9.94 0.61
N LEU A 829 18.55 9.93 -0.61
CA LEU A 829 18.65 8.77 -1.50
C LEU A 829 20.10 8.53 -1.94
N GLN A 830 20.86 9.60 -2.22
CA GLN A 830 22.28 9.50 -2.54
C GLN A 830 23.06 8.86 -1.39
N ALA A 831 22.88 9.34 -0.16
CA ALA A 831 23.56 8.79 1.01
C ALA A 831 23.19 7.32 1.25
N CYS A 832 21.94 6.93 0.99
CA CYS A 832 21.50 5.53 1.07
C CYS A 832 22.25 4.65 0.07
N VAL A 833 22.28 5.04 -1.22
CA VAL A 833 22.99 4.31 -2.28
C VAL A 833 24.49 4.18 -2.00
N ASP A 834 25.11 5.23 -1.47
CA ASP A 834 26.56 5.24 -1.24
C ASP A 834 26.98 4.30 -0.09
N ASN A 835 26.13 4.18 0.95
CA ASN A 835 26.49 3.56 2.22
C ASN A 835 25.78 2.23 2.51
N VAL A 836 24.59 1.98 1.98
CA VAL A 836 23.89 0.69 2.11
C VAL A 836 24.32 -0.20 0.94
N LYS A 837 24.94 -1.34 1.25
CA LYS A 837 25.52 -2.23 0.24
C LYS A 837 24.52 -3.26 -0.25
N VAL A 838 24.75 -3.76 -1.46
CA VAL A 838 24.02 -4.88 -2.03
C VAL A 838 25.01 -5.92 -2.57
N VAL A 839 24.62 -7.19 -2.53
CA VAL A 839 25.46 -8.32 -2.96
C VAL A 839 24.69 -9.26 -3.88
N ALA A 840 25.36 -9.84 -4.88
CA ALA A 840 24.79 -10.91 -5.68
C ALA A 840 24.73 -12.21 -4.87
N THR A 841 23.76 -13.06 -5.19
CA THR A 841 23.64 -14.39 -4.56
C THR A 841 23.63 -15.47 -5.63
N GLN A 842 23.87 -16.70 -5.22
CA GLN A 842 23.81 -17.88 -6.07
C GLN A 842 22.93 -18.94 -5.44
N ALA A 843 22.28 -19.75 -6.27
CA ALA A 843 21.47 -20.85 -5.81
C ALA A 843 21.49 -22.01 -6.80
N PHE A 844 21.36 -23.23 -6.29
CA PHE A 844 21.09 -24.42 -7.10
C PHE A 844 20.24 -25.44 -6.34
N GLN A 845 19.59 -26.31 -7.10
CA GLN A 845 18.72 -27.37 -6.59
C GLN A 845 19.06 -28.68 -7.29
N VAL A 846 19.07 -29.78 -6.54
CA VAL A 846 19.28 -31.13 -7.08
C VAL A 846 18.14 -32.07 -6.70
N TRP A 847 17.69 -32.87 -7.68
CA TRP A 847 16.72 -33.94 -7.48
C TRP A 847 17.44 -35.29 -7.52
N GLN A 848 17.25 -36.09 -6.48
CA GLN A 848 18.06 -37.29 -6.23
C GLN A 848 17.19 -38.55 -6.13
N LYS A 849 17.70 -39.65 -6.70
CA LYS A 849 17.17 -41.01 -6.57
C LYS A 849 17.26 -41.56 -5.14
N PRO A 850 18.39 -41.43 -4.42
CA PRO A 850 18.46 -41.81 -3.02
C PRO A 850 17.64 -40.86 -2.13
N SER A 851 17.06 -41.38 -1.05
CA SER A 851 16.52 -40.56 0.04
C SER A 851 17.64 -39.91 0.85
N LEU A 852 17.30 -38.95 1.70
CA LEU A 852 18.25 -38.31 2.61
C LEU A 852 19.00 -39.32 3.51
N GLU A 853 18.31 -40.34 4.01
CA GLU A 853 18.91 -41.46 4.75
C GLU A 853 19.88 -42.29 3.89
N GLU A 854 19.50 -42.59 2.64
CA GLU A 854 20.34 -43.34 1.69
C GLU A 854 21.60 -42.54 1.31
N LEU A 855 21.54 -41.19 1.30
CA LEU A 855 22.69 -40.28 1.15
C LEU A 855 23.65 -40.34 2.36
N GLY A 856 23.22 -40.91 3.48
CA GLY A 856 24.03 -41.13 4.67
C GLY A 856 23.91 -40.05 5.73
N TRP A 857 22.93 -39.15 5.60
CA TRP A 857 22.57 -38.21 6.65
C TRP A 857 22.07 -38.98 7.88
N LYS A 858 22.57 -38.63 9.06
CA LYS A 858 22.31 -39.35 10.32
C LYS A 858 21.54 -38.54 11.37
N PRO A 859 21.73 -37.22 11.51
CA PRO A 859 20.95 -36.44 12.47
C PRO A 859 19.47 -36.40 12.05
N ILE A 860 18.65 -37.26 12.66
CA ILE A 860 17.21 -37.31 12.43
C ILE A 860 16.54 -37.12 13.80
N PRO A 861 15.85 -35.99 14.03
CA PRO A 861 15.14 -35.77 15.29
C PRO A 861 13.93 -36.70 15.40
N ASP A 862 13.40 -36.88 16.61
CA ASP A 862 12.18 -37.68 16.84
C ASP A 862 10.96 -37.15 16.07
N SER A 863 10.96 -35.85 15.74
CA SER A 863 9.94 -35.21 14.90
C SER A 863 9.96 -35.69 13.45
N GLY A 864 11.07 -36.29 12.98
CA GLY A 864 11.30 -36.66 11.59
C GLY A 864 11.58 -35.47 10.67
N GLU A 865 11.80 -34.29 11.22
CA GLU A 865 12.16 -33.10 10.44
C GLU A 865 13.52 -33.25 9.76
N GLU A 866 13.60 -32.82 8.49
CA GLU A 866 14.83 -32.83 7.71
C GLU A 866 15.64 -31.53 7.92
N PRO A 867 16.97 -31.53 7.74
CA PRO A 867 17.80 -30.40 8.14
C PRO A 867 17.54 -29.12 7.34
N VAL A 868 17.58 -28.00 8.07
CA VAL A 868 17.89 -26.66 7.55
C VAL A 868 19.25 -26.29 8.10
N LEU A 869 20.25 -26.16 7.22
CA LEU A 869 21.66 -26.11 7.55
C LEU A 869 22.35 -24.84 7.04
N THR A 870 23.29 -24.31 7.81
CA THR A 870 24.18 -23.20 7.44
C THR A 870 25.58 -23.39 8.05
N SER A 871 26.51 -22.44 7.83
CA SER A 871 27.89 -22.47 8.36
C SER A 871 28.77 -23.56 7.76
N PHE A 872 28.37 -24.10 6.61
CA PHE A 872 29.14 -25.13 5.90
C PHE A 872 30.24 -24.51 5.03
N THR A 873 30.59 -25.18 3.92
CA THR A 873 31.63 -24.73 3.01
C THR A 873 31.12 -23.60 2.13
N GLU A 874 31.89 -22.54 2.08
CA GLU A 874 31.70 -21.44 1.14
C GLU A 874 32.07 -21.85 -0.31
N PRO A 875 31.48 -21.23 -1.34
CA PRO A 875 30.54 -20.09 -1.31
C PRO A 875 29.05 -20.51 -1.31
N LEU A 876 28.75 -21.76 -0.96
CA LEU A 876 27.40 -22.36 -0.94
C LEU A 876 27.20 -23.02 0.44
N ASP A 877 27.24 -22.17 1.46
CA ASP A 877 27.28 -22.50 2.89
C ASP A 877 25.94 -22.98 3.47
N THR A 878 24.84 -22.69 2.76
CA THR A 878 23.48 -22.93 3.24
C THR A 878 22.80 -24.01 2.41
N TRP A 879 22.17 -24.96 3.10
CA TRP A 879 21.47 -26.10 2.50
C TRP A 879 20.17 -26.42 3.24
N ALA A 880 19.11 -26.76 2.53
CA ALA A 880 17.95 -27.40 3.11
C ALA A 880 17.46 -28.57 2.25
N SER A 881 17.07 -29.65 2.93
CA SER A 881 16.26 -30.70 2.29
C SER A 881 14.83 -30.20 2.13
N MET A 882 14.25 -30.37 0.95
CA MET A 882 12.96 -29.81 0.54
C MET A 882 12.01 -30.89 0.03
N ASP A 883 12.10 -32.10 0.59
CA ASP A 883 11.38 -33.30 0.12
C ASP A 883 9.87 -33.14 0.22
N GLN A 884 9.40 -32.28 1.14
CA GLN A 884 7.99 -31.92 1.28
C GLN A 884 7.40 -31.30 0.01
N LEU A 885 8.23 -30.69 -0.85
CA LEU A 885 7.80 -30.05 -2.09
C LEU A 885 7.57 -31.03 -3.24
N ILE A 886 8.20 -32.21 -3.22
CA ILE A 886 8.12 -33.20 -4.32
C ILE A 886 6.66 -33.63 -4.57
N CYS A 887 5.81 -33.62 -3.54
CA CYS A 887 4.39 -33.92 -3.70
C CYS A 887 3.64 -32.91 -4.60
N ARG A 888 4.17 -31.70 -4.76
CA ARG A 888 3.64 -30.60 -5.58
C ARG A 888 4.18 -30.56 -7.01
N GLU A 889 5.11 -31.43 -7.36
CA GLU A 889 5.65 -31.58 -8.72
C GLU A 889 4.91 -32.72 -9.46
N VAL A 890 4.99 -32.77 -10.79
CA VAL A 890 4.30 -33.75 -11.64
C VAL A 890 5.29 -34.77 -12.19
N TRP A 891 5.43 -35.89 -11.48
CA TRP A 891 6.27 -37.03 -11.87
C TRP A 891 5.42 -38.18 -12.45
N PRO A 892 5.58 -38.55 -13.73
CA PRO A 892 4.88 -39.69 -14.33
C PRO A 892 5.23 -41.02 -13.66
N ASP A 893 4.26 -41.93 -13.54
CA ASP A 893 4.48 -43.28 -12.98
C ASP A 893 5.47 -44.12 -13.79
N THR A 894 5.75 -43.74 -15.04
CA THR A 894 6.72 -44.40 -15.92
C THR A 894 8.17 -43.99 -15.62
N GLU A 895 8.38 -42.95 -14.82
CA GLU A 895 9.69 -42.38 -14.54
C GLU A 895 10.10 -42.58 -13.08
N ILE A 896 11.41 -42.46 -12.81
CA ILE A 896 11.91 -42.51 -11.44
C ILE A 896 11.60 -41.18 -10.77
N LYS A 897 10.66 -41.21 -9.82
CA LYS A 897 10.39 -40.06 -8.96
C LYS A 897 11.57 -39.83 -7.99
N PRO A 898 12.02 -38.57 -7.79
CA PRO A 898 13.03 -38.25 -6.78
C PRO A 898 12.53 -38.63 -5.38
N LYS A 899 13.45 -39.12 -4.56
CA LYS A 899 13.22 -39.34 -3.13
C LYS A 899 13.74 -38.18 -2.29
N ASN A 900 14.69 -37.41 -2.81
CA ASN A 900 15.21 -36.22 -2.18
C ASN A 900 15.30 -35.04 -3.17
N CYS A 901 15.03 -33.85 -2.67
CA CYS A 901 15.16 -32.57 -3.35
C CYS A 901 15.91 -31.62 -2.43
N SER A 902 17.13 -31.20 -2.80
CA SER A 902 18.00 -30.39 -1.93
C SER A 902 18.28 -29.04 -2.55
N TYR A 903 18.10 -27.97 -1.75
CA TYR A 903 18.26 -26.58 -2.16
C TYR A 903 19.50 -25.99 -1.49
N PHE A 904 20.29 -25.25 -2.24
CA PHE A 904 21.52 -24.62 -1.77
C PHE A 904 21.57 -23.15 -2.17
N CYS A 905 22.15 -22.31 -1.33
CA CYS A 905 22.44 -20.92 -1.67
C CYS A 905 23.66 -20.39 -0.92
N GLY A 906 24.15 -19.24 -1.38
CA GLY A 906 25.24 -18.49 -0.75
C GLY A 906 25.49 -17.17 -1.48
N ALA A 907 26.47 -16.40 -1.00
CA ALA A 907 26.88 -15.17 -1.66
C ALA A 907 27.65 -15.48 -2.96
N LEU A 908 27.47 -14.65 -3.99
CA LEU A 908 28.23 -14.77 -5.25
C LEU A 908 29.25 -13.63 -5.34
N PRO A 909 30.57 -13.93 -5.37
CA PRO A 909 31.58 -12.92 -5.63
C PRO A 909 31.43 -12.34 -7.03
N VAL A 910 31.19 -11.03 -7.15
CA VAL A 910 31.12 -10.32 -8.44
C VAL A 910 31.98 -9.06 -8.36
N PRO A 911 33.19 -9.05 -8.95
CA PRO A 911 34.13 -7.94 -8.77
C PRO A 911 33.74 -6.67 -9.53
N ASP A 912 33.04 -6.80 -10.67
CA ASP A 912 32.60 -5.68 -11.50
C ASP A 912 31.32 -6.07 -12.26
N TYR A 913 30.42 -5.10 -12.47
CA TYR A 913 29.20 -5.24 -13.26
C TYR A 913 29.35 -4.49 -14.59
N PRO A 914 29.41 -5.18 -15.74
CA PRO A 914 29.59 -4.52 -17.03
C PRO A 914 28.34 -3.77 -17.47
N PRO A 915 28.44 -2.85 -18.45
CA PRO A 915 27.28 -2.19 -19.05
C PRO A 915 26.23 -3.20 -19.55
N PHE A 916 24.94 -2.79 -19.57
CA PHE A 916 23.84 -3.67 -19.99
C PHE A 916 23.89 -4.15 -21.45
N SER A 917 24.77 -3.56 -22.27
CA SER A 917 25.09 -4.04 -23.62
C SER A 917 25.93 -5.33 -23.65
N ASP A 918 26.54 -5.72 -22.53
CA ASP A 918 27.27 -6.99 -22.44
C ASP A 918 26.31 -8.15 -22.14
N HIS A 919 25.58 -8.56 -23.17
CA HIS A 919 24.53 -9.57 -23.08
C HIS A 919 25.02 -10.97 -22.65
N ASN A 920 26.34 -11.20 -22.61
CA ASN A 920 26.90 -12.48 -22.17
C ASN A 920 27.12 -12.55 -20.64
N PHE A 921 27.10 -11.41 -19.93
CA PHE A 921 27.40 -11.36 -18.50
C PHE A 921 26.54 -12.30 -17.64
N PRO A 922 25.19 -12.33 -17.75
CA PRO A 922 24.39 -13.27 -16.94
C PRO A 922 24.74 -14.73 -17.19
N LYS A 923 25.09 -15.08 -18.44
CA LYS A 923 25.53 -16.44 -18.78
C LYS A 923 26.85 -16.78 -18.11
N VAL A 924 27.84 -15.88 -18.16
CA VAL A 924 29.15 -16.09 -17.50
C VAL A 924 28.95 -16.34 -16.00
N GLN A 925 28.08 -15.57 -15.36
CA GLN A 925 27.79 -15.70 -13.94
C GLN A 925 27.02 -16.99 -13.63
N ALA A 926 26.06 -17.40 -14.46
CA ALA A 926 25.39 -18.69 -14.31
C ALA A 926 26.34 -19.88 -14.51
N ASP A 927 27.29 -19.78 -15.45
CA ASP A 927 28.33 -20.79 -15.65
C ASP A 927 29.29 -20.87 -14.44
N GLU A 928 29.60 -19.74 -13.79
CA GLU A 928 30.37 -19.71 -12.54
C GLU A 928 29.62 -20.38 -11.37
N VAL A 929 28.32 -20.11 -11.21
CA VAL A 929 27.48 -20.79 -10.21
C VAL A 929 27.45 -22.30 -10.45
N LYS A 930 27.37 -22.73 -11.71
CA LYS A 930 27.42 -24.15 -12.07
C LYS A 930 28.73 -24.79 -11.61
N GLU A 931 29.86 -24.16 -11.86
CA GLU A 931 31.18 -24.66 -11.42
C GLU A 931 31.31 -24.70 -9.88
N ASN A 932 30.76 -23.70 -9.17
CA ASN A 932 30.70 -23.69 -7.71
C ASN A 932 29.86 -24.87 -7.19
N ALA A 933 28.68 -25.11 -7.76
CA ALA A 933 27.79 -26.20 -7.38
C ALA A 933 28.41 -27.59 -7.66
N ILE A 934 29.05 -27.77 -8.83
CA ILE A 934 29.78 -29.00 -9.15
C ILE A 934 30.92 -29.21 -8.17
N THR A 935 31.67 -28.15 -7.83
CA THR A 935 32.78 -28.23 -6.86
C THR A 935 32.30 -28.62 -5.47
N LEU A 936 31.19 -28.03 -5.00
CA LEU A 936 30.56 -28.39 -3.73
C LEU A 936 30.20 -29.88 -3.71
N LEU A 937 29.48 -30.36 -4.73
CA LEU A 937 29.05 -31.76 -4.83
C LEU A 937 30.25 -32.71 -4.92
N ASP A 938 31.23 -32.43 -5.78
CA ASP A 938 32.34 -33.33 -6.04
C ASP A 938 33.33 -33.43 -4.88
N LYS A 939 33.62 -32.29 -4.22
CA LYS A 939 34.71 -32.19 -3.25
C LYS A 939 34.26 -32.12 -1.81
N HIS A 940 33.10 -31.56 -1.50
CA HIS A 940 32.78 -31.18 -0.13
C HIS A 940 31.52 -31.84 0.43
N ILE A 941 30.52 -32.15 -0.41
CA ILE A 941 29.22 -32.63 0.07
C ILE A 941 29.30 -33.97 0.80
N HIS A 942 30.33 -34.78 0.57
CA HIS A 942 30.53 -36.06 1.25
C HIS A 942 30.68 -35.92 2.77
N ASN A 943 31.01 -34.72 3.28
CA ASN A 943 31.02 -34.43 4.72
C ASN A 943 29.60 -34.46 5.32
N LEU A 944 28.59 -34.04 4.56
CA LEU A 944 27.18 -34.11 4.96
C LEU A 944 26.53 -35.43 4.50
N TRP A 945 26.88 -35.88 3.29
CA TRP A 945 26.30 -37.04 2.60
C TRP A 945 27.36 -38.12 2.34
N PRO A 946 27.84 -38.84 3.36
CA PRO A 946 29.00 -39.73 3.23
C PRO A 946 28.79 -40.88 2.23
N ASN A 947 27.54 -41.27 1.95
CA ASN A 947 27.27 -42.33 0.98
C ASN A 947 27.32 -41.84 -0.48
N THR A 948 27.55 -40.55 -0.73
CA THR A 948 27.66 -39.98 -2.08
C THR A 948 29.06 -40.07 -2.67
N GLN A 949 30.07 -40.49 -1.90
CA GLN A 949 31.44 -40.62 -2.39
C GLN A 949 31.63 -41.91 -3.22
N ALA A 950 32.10 -41.77 -4.47
CA ALA A 950 32.40 -42.89 -5.37
C ALA A 950 33.65 -43.68 -4.93
N ARG A 951 33.82 -44.93 -5.42
CA ARG A 951 34.93 -45.84 -5.04
C ARG A 951 36.35 -45.40 -5.51
N GLY A 952 36.56 -44.13 -5.85
CA GLY A 952 37.83 -43.62 -6.40
C GLY A 952 38.00 -42.09 -6.39
N GLU A 953 37.45 -41.40 -5.38
CA GLU A 953 37.36 -39.93 -5.23
C GLU A 953 36.29 -39.27 -6.15
N GLY A 954 35.49 -38.35 -5.59
CA GLY A 954 34.42 -37.61 -6.30
C GLY A 954 32.97 -38.04 -5.98
N PHE A 955 32.00 -37.27 -6.51
CA PHE A 955 30.56 -37.46 -6.29
C PHE A 955 29.93 -38.56 -7.15
N LYS A 956 28.96 -39.30 -6.61
CA LYS A 956 28.14 -40.30 -7.33
C LYS A 956 27.04 -39.64 -8.16
N TRP A 957 27.42 -39.08 -9.30
CA TRP A 957 26.51 -38.39 -10.22
C TRP A 957 25.30 -39.23 -10.69
N GLU A 958 25.40 -40.56 -10.70
CA GLU A 958 24.31 -41.47 -11.07
C GLU A 958 23.11 -41.39 -10.11
N GLY A 959 23.33 -40.84 -8.90
CA GLY A 959 22.30 -40.53 -7.92
C GLY A 959 21.35 -39.42 -8.36
N LEU A 960 21.76 -38.53 -9.27
CA LEU A 960 20.91 -37.45 -9.77
C LEU A 960 19.85 -37.93 -10.76
N ILE A 961 18.67 -37.31 -10.70
CA ILE A 961 17.62 -37.45 -11.71
C ILE A 961 18.05 -36.67 -12.97
N ALA A 962 18.36 -37.40 -14.03
CA ALA A 962 18.77 -36.85 -15.32
C ALA A 962 18.48 -37.89 -16.42
N PRO A 963 18.36 -37.48 -17.69
CA PRO A 963 18.18 -38.40 -18.81
C PRO A 963 19.22 -39.53 -18.81
N ASP A 964 18.83 -40.72 -19.28
CA ASP A 964 19.72 -41.89 -19.31
C ASP A 964 20.92 -41.70 -20.25
N SER A 965 20.83 -40.76 -21.21
CA SER A 965 21.92 -40.37 -22.10
C SER A 965 23.08 -39.67 -21.36
N GLU A 966 22.81 -39.02 -20.23
CA GLU A 966 23.80 -38.27 -19.47
C GLU A 966 24.54 -39.16 -18.47
N GLN A 967 25.88 -39.02 -18.40
CA GLN A 967 26.76 -39.83 -17.56
C GLN A 967 27.75 -38.96 -16.79
N GLY A 968 28.13 -39.36 -15.58
CA GLY A 968 29.03 -38.59 -14.73
C GLY A 968 28.51 -37.16 -14.49
N VAL A 969 29.44 -36.19 -14.44
CA VAL A 969 29.15 -34.78 -14.17
C VAL A 969 28.12 -34.14 -15.10
N ALA A 970 27.97 -34.63 -16.34
CA ALA A 970 26.98 -34.12 -17.30
C ALA A 970 25.53 -34.28 -16.79
N ARG A 971 25.28 -35.18 -15.82
CA ARG A 971 23.97 -35.30 -15.17
C ARG A 971 23.57 -34.05 -14.36
N PHE A 972 24.53 -33.19 -14.01
CA PHE A 972 24.25 -31.90 -13.40
C PHE A 972 23.49 -30.94 -14.34
N ASP A 973 23.62 -31.10 -15.67
CA ASP A 973 22.98 -30.22 -16.66
C ASP A 973 21.44 -30.36 -16.69
N ALA A 974 20.91 -31.41 -16.06
CA ALA A 974 19.47 -31.63 -15.84
C ALA A 974 18.97 -31.12 -14.48
N GLN A 975 19.84 -30.47 -13.69
CA GLN A 975 19.50 -29.84 -12.41
C GLN A 975 19.28 -28.33 -12.61
N TYR A 976 18.88 -27.63 -11.55
CA TYR A 976 18.59 -26.20 -11.61
C TYR A 976 19.68 -25.38 -10.92
N TRP A 977 20.17 -24.32 -11.55
CA TRP A 977 21.09 -23.37 -10.94
C TRP A 977 20.87 -21.97 -11.52
N ARG A 978 21.19 -20.93 -10.73
CA ARG A 978 21.05 -19.54 -11.14
C ARG A 978 21.99 -18.59 -10.39
N ALA A 979 22.35 -17.51 -11.07
CA ALA A 979 23.07 -16.37 -10.52
C ALA A 979 22.12 -15.17 -10.38
N ASN A 980 22.06 -14.57 -9.20
CA ASN A 980 21.16 -13.45 -8.87
C ASN A 980 21.93 -12.13 -8.97
N VAL A 981 22.21 -11.72 -10.21
CA VAL A 981 23.10 -10.57 -10.51
C VAL A 981 22.34 -9.33 -10.95
N ASP A 982 21.07 -9.49 -11.32
CA ASP A 982 20.23 -8.39 -11.76
C ASP A 982 20.05 -7.35 -10.64
N PRO A 983 20.03 -6.04 -10.93
CA PRO A 983 20.04 -5.00 -9.91
C PRO A 983 18.91 -5.13 -8.86
N SER A 984 17.74 -5.62 -9.28
CA SER A 984 16.59 -5.86 -8.40
C SER A 984 16.69 -7.15 -7.57
N GLU A 985 17.55 -8.09 -7.96
CA GLU A 985 17.73 -9.40 -7.33
C GLU A 985 18.79 -9.38 -6.23
N ARG A 986 19.69 -8.40 -6.24
CA ARG A 986 20.77 -8.29 -5.27
C ARG A 986 20.23 -8.13 -3.86
N TYR A 987 20.82 -8.89 -2.95
CA TYR A 987 20.49 -8.89 -1.54
C TYR A 987 20.98 -7.60 -0.89
N VAL A 988 20.19 -7.01 0.02
CA VAL A 988 20.52 -5.74 0.69
C VAL A 988 21.19 -6.03 2.03
N GLN A 989 22.42 -5.56 2.20
CA GLN A 989 23.25 -5.83 3.37
C GLN A 989 23.10 -4.74 4.45
N SER A 990 23.45 -5.11 5.68
CA SER A 990 23.52 -4.22 6.84
C SER A 990 24.95 -4.14 7.35
N VAL A 991 25.83 -3.67 6.46
CA VAL A 991 27.24 -3.45 6.77
C VAL A 991 27.39 -2.41 7.88
N VAL A 992 28.53 -2.41 8.56
CA VAL A 992 28.88 -1.49 9.64
C VAL A 992 28.53 -0.05 9.28
N ASN A 993 27.77 0.61 10.16
CA ASN A 993 27.37 2.00 10.10
C ASN A 993 26.42 2.36 8.94
N SER A 994 25.76 1.38 8.32
CA SER A 994 24.90 1.61 7.14
C SER A 994 23.46 1.96 7.50
N SER A 995 22.90 1.42 8.59
CA SER A 995 21.46 1.57 8.85
C SER A 995 20.98 3.00 9.08
N LYS A 996 21.86 3.89 9.54
CA LYS A 996 21.54 5.32 9.71
C LYS A 996 21.28 6.05 8.38
N TYR A 997 21.69 5.47 7.24
CA TYR A 997 21.48 6.02 5.91
C TYR A 997 20.24 5.47 5.22
N ARG A 998 19.51 4.54 5.85
CA ARG A 998 18.25 4.01 5.34
C ARG A 998 17.16 5.09 5.50
N PRO A 999 16.54 5.57 4.41
CA PRO A 999 15.50 6.61 4.51
C PRO A 999 14.24 6.05 5.14
N LYS A 1000 13.37 6.92 5.70
CA LYS A 1000 11.95 6.56 5.83
C LYS A 1000 11.28 6.56 4.46
N THR A 1001 10.11 5.93 4.38
CA THR A 1001 9.37 5.76 3.13
C THR A 1001 9.11 7.07 2.37
N ASP A 1002 8.88 8.18 3.09
CA ASP A 1002 8.52 9.51 2.59
C ASP A 1002 9.63 10.56 2.72
N GLU A 1003 10.83 10.17 3.16
CA GLU A 1003 12.00 11.07 3.32
C GLU A 1003 12.89 11.11 2.06
N THR A 1004 12.30 10.82 0.89
CA THR A 1004 12.99 10.81 -0.41
C THR A 1004 13.34 12.20 -0.92
N GLY A 1005 12.72 13.26 -0.38
CA GLY A 1005 12.79 14.62 -0.92
C GLY A 1005 11.77 14.91 -2.03
N PHE A 1006 10.95 13.92 -2.41
CA PHE A 1006 9.90 14.08 -3.41
C PHE A 1006 8.51 13.82 -2.81
N SER A 1007 7.63 14.81 -2.91
CA SER A 1007 6.31 14.86 -2.24
C SER A 1007 5.34 13.74 -2.64
N ASN A 1008 5.52 13.14 -3.81
CA ASN A 1008 4.67 12.06 -4.33
C ASN A 1008 5.39 10.70 -4.47
N LEU A 1009 6.61 10.56 -3.96
CA LEU A 1009 7.40 9.32 -4.05
C LEU A 1009 7.58 8.67 -2.67
N TYR A 1010 6.97 7.49 -2.53
CA TYR A 1010 7.10 6.65 -1.34
C TYR A 1010 7.92 5.41 -1.68
N VAL A 1011 9.09 5.25 -1.05
CA VAL A 1011 9.96 4.08 -1.26
C VAL A 1011 9.63 2.96 -0.29
N THR A 1012 9.69 1.71 -0.74
CA THR A 1012 9.41 0.54 0.09
C THR A 1012 10.32 -0.63 -0.25
N GLY A 1013 10.79 -1.36 0.76
CA GLY A 1013 11.75 -2.45 0.61
C GLY A 1013 12.53 -2.71 1.89
N ASP A 1014 13.23 -3.83 1.96
CA ASP A 1014 14.11 -4.16 3.08
C ASP A 1014 15.35 -3.23 3.18
N TRP A 1015 15.51 -2.29 2.25
CA TRP A 1015 16.56 -1.27 2.22
C TRP A 1015 16.20 0.07 2.91
N ILE A 1016 14.93 0.27 3.30
CA ILE A 1016 14.50 1.46 4.04
C ILE A 1016 14.54 1.22 5.56
N LYS A 1017 14.30 2.26 6.35
CA LYS A 1017 14.16 2.13 7.81
C LYS A 1017 12.86 1.42 8.14
N ASN A 1018 12.94 0.23 8.75
CA ASN A 1018 11.78 -0.64 8.99
C ASN A 1018 11.79 -1.36 10.36
N GLY A 1019 12.69 -1.01 11.27
CA GLY A 1019 12.80 -1.61 12.62
C GLY A 1019 13.68 -2.86 12.67
N MET A 1020 13.63 -3.71 11.65
CA MET A 1020 14.59 -4.81 11.47
C MET A 1020 15.93 -4.33 10.89
N ASN A 1021 15.88 -3.43 9.91
CA ASN A 1021 17.01 -2.92 9.15
C ASN A 1021 17.96 -4.02 8.62
N ALA A 1022 17.42 -5.21 8.34
CA ALA A 1022 18.12 -6.36 7.77
C ALA A 1022 17.32 -6.90 6.57
N GLY A 1023 18.01 -7.45 5.58
CA GLY A 1023 17.38 -8.12 4.44
C GLY A 1023 16.56 -9.32 4.92
N CYS A 1024 15.23 -9.21 4.95
CA CYS A 1024 14.38 -10.33 5.33
C CYS A 1024 12.93 -10.07 4.92
N VAL A 1025 12.13 -11.13 4.92
CA VAL A 1025 10.70 -11.02 4.61
C VAL A 1025 10.00 -10.09 5.61
N GLU A 1026 10.27 -10.23 6.91
CA GLU A 1026 9.65 -9.38 7.93
C GLU A 1026 9.99 -7.90 7.72
N GLY A 1027 11.26 -7.56 7.49
CA GLY A 1027 11.67 -6.19 7.19
C GLY A 1027 11.03 -5.63 5.91
N ALA A 1028 10.86 -6.46 4.88
CA ALA A 1028 10.16 -6.05 3.66
C ALA A 1028 8.66 -5.82 3.89
N VAL A 1029 8.00 -6.66 4.69
CA VAL A 1029 6.59 -6.51 5.07
C VAL A 1029 6.41 -5.25 5.93
N GLN A 1030 7.22 -5.07 6.96
CA GLN A 1030 7.19 -3.86 7.81
C GLN A 1030 7.38 -2.59 6.97
N ALA A 1031 8.31 -2.59 6.00
CA ALA A 1031 8.46 -1.49 5.07
C ALA A 1031 7.20 -1.23 4.24
N GLY A 1032 6.54 -2.28 3.74
CA GLY A 1032 5.28 -2.17 3.00
C GLY A 1032 4.13 -1.60 3.85
N LEU A 1033 4.01 -2.05 5.11
CA LEU A 1033 3.03 -1.53 6.06
C LEU A 1033 3.30 -0.06 6.40
N THR A 1034 4.56 0.33 6.63
CA THR A 1034 4.94 1.72 6.87
C THR A 1034 4.61 2.62 5.68
N THR A 1035 4.86 2.14 4.46
CA THR A 1035 4.47 2.85 3.22
C THR A 1035 2.96 3.03 3.12
N SER A 1036 2.19 1.99 3.41
CA SER A 1036 0.72 2.09 3.47
C SER A 1036 0.27 3.12 4.51
N ARG A 1037 0.84 3.08 5.72
CA ARG A 1037 0.52 4.03 6.79
C ARG A 1037 0.85 5.47 6.39
N ALA A 1038 1.97 5.72 5.72
CA ALA A 1038 2.33 7.05 5.22
C ALA A 1038 1.36 7.58 4.13
N ILE A 1039 0.71 6.69 3.37
CA ILE A 1039 -0.23 7.08 2.31
C ILE A 1039 -1.66 7.27 2.83
N CYS A 1040 -2.14 6.37 3.68
CA CYS A 1040 -3.56 6.32 4.06
C CYS A 1040 -3.82 6.20 5.57
N GLY A 1041 -2.78 6.22 6.41
CA GLY A 1041 -2.88 6.09 7.86
C GLY A 1041 -3.16 4.65 8.35
N HIS A 1042 -3.02 3.63 7.51
CA HIS A 1042 -3.30 2.23 7.86
C HIS A 1042 -2.15 1.27 7.48
N PRO A 1043 -1.78 0.28 8.31
CA PRO A 1043 -2.29 0.06 9.67
C PRO A 1043 -1.80 1.14 10.63
N GLU A 1044 -2.48 1.33 11.76
CA GLU A 1044 -2.06 2.30 12.78
C GLU A 1044 -0.81 1.82 13.51
N ILE A 1045 -0.81 0.53 13.90
CA ILE A 1045 0.27 -0.12 14.65
C ILE A 1045 0.96 -1.15 13.76
N ILE A 1046 2.29 -1.15 13.75
CA ILE A 1046 3.14 -2.14 13.09
C ILE A 1046 3.98 -2.79 14.19
N LYS A 1047 3.85 -4.11 14.37
CA LYS A 1047 4.54 -4.80 15.47
C LYS A 1047 6.04 -4.87 15.22
N GLY A 1048 6.83 -4.69 16.27
CA GLY A 1048 8.28 -4.71 16.17
C GLY A 1048 8.89 -3.60 15.30
N GLU A 1049 8.13 -2.53 14.97
CA GLU A 1049 8.64 -1.35 14.26
C GLU A 1049 9.61 -0.55 15.13
N HIS A 1050 9.25 -0.36 16.39
CA HIS A 1050 10.12 0.22 17.41
C HIS A 1050 10.95 -0.90 18.05
N GLN A 1051 12.09 -0.51 18.65
CA GLN A 1051 12.91 -1.47 19.39
C GLN A 1051 12.11 -2.07 20.54
N PHE A 1052 12.65 -3.08 21.24
CA PHE A 1052 12.04 -3.69 22.43
C PHE A 1052 11.80 -2.65 23.56
N MET A 1053 10.85 -1.76 23.37
CA MET A 1053 10.41 -0.81 24.39
C MET A 1053 9.24 -1.46 25.11
N ASP A 1054 9.14 -1.20 26.41
CA ASP A 1054 7.94 -1.50 27.20
C ASP A 1054 6.81 -0.61 26.67
N ASP A 1055 6.14 -1.02 25.59
CA ASP A 1055 5.00 -0.30 25.04
C ASP A 1055 3.76 -0.57 25.92
N ASN A 1056 3.75 0.07 27.09
CA ASN A 1056 2.53 0.51 27.74
C ASN A 1056 2.22 1.94 27.27
N HIS A 1057 1.92 2.13 25.97
CA HIS A 1057 1.23 3.33 25.48
C HIS A 1057 0.31 3.03 24.30
#